data_AF-A0A2S8PVT6-F1
#
_entry.id   AF-A0A2S8PVT6-F1
#
_cell.length_a   1.000
_cell.length_b   1.000
_cell.length_c   1.000
_cell.angle_alpha   90.00
_cell.angle_beta   90.00
_cell.angle_gamma   90.00
#
_symmetry.space_group_name_H-M   'P 1'
#
loop_
_entity.id
_entity.type
_entity.pdbx_description
1 polymer ?
#
loop_
_entity_poly.entity_id
_entity_poly.type
_entity_poly.pdbx_seq_one_letter_code
_entity_poly.pdbx_strand_id
1 'polypeptide(L)'
;MSSYNSAIDQKTPSIKVLDNRKLNVRTLEYLRTQADENSDELITFYEFNIPGFQVKSIDPRKHKNQSGPNLIRVFNLAGQVLREESVDAGRTITLNDIEGRPVLIINATGVRQNHIYEDNTLLGRLLAITEQTQAEEKTTERLIWAGNTPQEKEYNLAGQCVRHYDTAGLTQLNSLSLAGIVLSQSQQLLVDNQDADWTGEDQNLWQQKLSSDVHTTQNKTDATGALLTQTDAKGNTQRLAYDVAGQLKACWLTLKGQAEQAIIKSLTYSAAGQKLREEHGNGVITEYSYEPETQRLIGITTRRQSDTKVLQDLRYQYDPVGNVINIRNDAEATRFWRNQKVVPENNYTYDSLYQLISATGREMANIGQQNNQLPSPALPSDSNTYTNYTRSYSYDHSGNLTKIQHSSPATQNNYTVAITLSNRSNRGVLSTLTTDPNQVDTLFDAGGHQTSLLPGQTLIWTPRGELKQVNNGPGNEWYRYDSNGMRQLKVSEQPTQNTTQQQRVIYLPGLELHTTQSNATTTEALHVITLGEAGRAQVRVLHWESGKPEGVNDNQLRYSYDNLIGSSQLELDNQGQIISEEEYYPFGGTALWAANSQTEANYKTIRYSGKERDATGLYYYGYRYYQPWAGRWLSADPAGTIDGLNLYRMVRNNPVSLQDENGLAPERGKYTKEVNFFDELKFKLAAKNSHVVKWNEKESSYTKNKSLKVVRVGDSNPSGYLLSHEEFLKGIEKSQIIYSRLEENRALSEKSKTNLSLGSEISGYMARTIQDTISEYAEEHRYRSNHPDFYSETNFFALMDKSEKNDYSGERKIYAAMEVKIYHDLKNKQSELHVNYALAHPYTQLSNEERTQLQATEPDVAINREYNFKGVGKFLTMKAIKKSLKGQKINKISTEAINIRSAAIAENLGMRRTS
;
A
#
# COMPACT_ATOMS: atom_id res chain seq x y z
N MET A 1 6.07 0.30 33.73
CA MET A 1 6.71 1.42 33.00
C MET A 1 7.78 0.81 32.11
N SER A 2 7.44 0.43 30.88
CA SER A 2 8.43 0.03 29.88
C SER A 2 8.97 1.31 29.23
N SER A 3 10.02 1.89 29.80
CA SER A 3 10.74 2.98 29.14
C SER A 3 11.53 2.38 27.97
N TYR A 4 11.32 2.89 26.76
CA TYR A 4 12.17 2.57 25.62
C TYR A 4 13.65 2.73 26.02
N ASN A 5 14.41 1.64 25.85
CA ASN A 5 15.82 1.62 26.22
C ASN A 5 16.67 1.94 25.01
N SER A 6 17.02 3.22 24.86
CA SER A 6 17.82 3.73 23.74
C SER A 6 19.22 3.10 23.62
N ALA A 7 19.68 2.34 24.62
CA ALA A 7 20.95 1.63 24.56
C ALA A 7 20.92 0.47 23.54
N ILE A 8 19.75 -0.08 23.20
CA ILE A 8 19.62 -1.09 22.13
C ILE A 8 20.10 -0.53 20.79
N ASP A 9 19.77 0.73 20.49
CA ASP A 9 20.06 1.38 19.20
C ASP A 9 21.44 2.08 19.14
N GLN A 10 22.21 2.02 20.23
CA GLN A 10 23.55 2.63 20.24
C GLN A 10 24.48 1.90 19.27
N LYS A 11 25.02 2.65 18.30
CA LYS A 11 25.95 2.13 17.28
C LYS A 11 25.35 1.03 16.40
N THR A 12 24.07 1.14 16.07
CA THR A 12 23.42 0.25 15.09
C THR A 12 22.99 0.98 13.82
N PRO A 13 23.90 1.68 13.11
CA PRO A 13 23.55 2.37 11.86
C PRO A 13 23.26 1.38 10.73
N SER A 14 22.51 1.81 9.71
CA SER A 14 22.50 1.14 8.41
C SER A 14 23.57 1.76 7.51
N ILE A 15 24.48 0.96 6.97
CA ILE A 15 25.63 1.42 6.18
C ILE A 15 25.55 0.85 4.77
N LYS A 16 25.56 1.73 3.75
CA LYS A 16 25.73 1.34 2.34
C LYS A 16 27.21 1.39 1.96
N VAL A 17 27.76 0.29 1.46
CA VAL A 17 29.14 0.21 0.96
C VAL A 17 29.13 0.25 -0.55
N LEU A 18 29.85 1.22 -1.09
CA LEU A 18 29.91 1.49 -2.53
C LEU A 18 31.17 0.88 -3.16
N ASP A 19 31.06 0.40 -4.39
CA ASP A 19 32.22 0.07 -5.22
C ASP A 19 32.84 1.31 -5.88
N ASN A 20 33.89 1.12 -6.69
CA ASN A 20 34.54 2.18 -7.46
C ASN A 20 33.67 2.81 -8.57
N ARG A 21 32.45 2.26 -8.81
CA ARG A 21 31.44 2.80 -9.72
C ARG A 21 30.30 3.51 -8.96
N LYS A 22 30.42 3.67 -7.64
CA LYS A 22 29.39 4.22 -6.74
C LYS A 22 28.11 3.38 -6.68
N LEU A 23 28.20 2.08 -6.99
CA LEU A 23 27.10 1.13 -6.85
C LEU A 23 27.11 0.50 -5.46
N ASN A 24 25.95 0.36 -4.83
CA ASN A 24 25.82 -0.25 -3.51
C ASN A 24 26.05 -1.75 -3.58
N VAL A 25 27.23 -2.21 -3.19
CA VAL A 25 27.60 -3.64 -3.23
C VAL A 25 27.32 -4.36 -1.92
N ARG A 26 27.17 -3.64 -0.80
CA ARG A 26 26.76 -4.23 0.48
C ARG A 26 25.93 -3.26 1.31
N THR A 27 24.93 -3.79 1.98
CA THR A 27 24.25 -3.09 3.09
C THR A 27 24.60 -3.79 4.38
N LEU A 28 25.13 -3.05 5.36
CA LEU A 28 25.45 -3.53 6.70
C LEU A 28 24.40 -3.00 7.66
N GLU A 29 23.85 -3.89 8.47
CA GLU A 29 22.93 -3.58 9.56
C GLU A 29 23.44 -4.28 10.81
N TYR A 30 23.14 -3.73 11.99
CA TYR A 30 23.65 -4.25 13.25
C TYR A 30 22.50 -4.64 14.16
N LEU A 31 22.39 -5.93 14.46
CA LEU A 31 21.32 -6.53 15.26
C LEU A 31 21.74 -6.63 16.73
N ARG A 32 20.94 -6.07 17.62
CA ARG A 32 21.07 -6.20 19.08
C ARG A 32 19.68 -6.41 19.68
N THR A 33 19.55 -7.40 20.56
CA THR A 33 18.27 -7.71 21.22
C THR A 33 18.22 -7.28 22.69
N GLN A 34 19.37 -7.23 23.37
CA GLN A 34 19.52 -6.69 24.72
C GLN A 34 20.57 -5.58 24.76
N ALA A 35 20.35 -4.56 25.58
CA ALA A 35 21.18 -3.35 25.60
C ALA A 35 22.67 -3.57 25.95
N ASP A 36 22.97 -4.61 26.71
CA ASP A 36 24.32 -4.96 27.18
C ASP A 36 25.07 -5.94 26.27
N GLU A 37 24.43 -6.41 25.19
CA GLU A 37 25.03 -7.33 24.22
C GLU A 37 25.82 -6.59 23.11
N ASN A 38 26.85 -7.25 22.58
CA ASN A 38 27.46 -6.82 21.32
C ASN A 38 26.46 -6.99 20.18
N SER A 39 26.47 -6.06 19.22
CA SER A 39 25.62 -6.18 18.03
C SER A 39 26.22 -7.17 17.02
N ASP A 40 25.37 -8.03 16.47
CA ASP A 40 25.70 -8.89 15.34
C ASP A 40 25.67 -8.08 14.04
N GLU A 41 26.73 -8.18 13.23
CA GLU A 41 26.78 -7.53 11.91
C GLU A 41 26.08 -8.40 10.85
N LEU A 42 25.02 -7.86 10.25
CA LEU A 42 24.26 -8.46 9.17
C LEU A 42 24.65 -7.81 7.85
N ILE A 43 25.14 -8.60 6.90
CA ILE A 43 25.60 -8.09 5.60
C ILE A 43 24.74 -8.64 4.48
N THR A 44 24.02 -7.76 3.79
CA THR A 44 23.37 -8.06 2.51
C THR A 44 24.33 -7.73 1.37
N PHE A 45 24.51 -8.64 0.42
CA PHE A 45 25.43 -8.47 -0.72
C PHE A 45 24.69 -8.26 -2.04
N TYR A 46 25.26 -7.44 -2.90
CA TYR A 46 24.82 -7.20 -4.26
C TYR A 46 25.98 -7.36 -5.25
N GLU A 47 25.73 -8.06 -6.35
CA GLU A 47 26.70 -8.24 -7.44
C GLU A 47 26.17 -7.53 -8.68
N PHE A 48 27.05 -6.81 -9.38
CA PHE A 48 26.70 -6.06 -10.59
C PHE A 48 27.58 -6.52 -11.76
N ASN A 49 26.99 -6.63 -12.95
CA ASN A 49 27.75 -6.89 -14.17
C ASN A 49 28.54 -5.65 -14.64
N ILE A 50 29.28 -5.78 -15.76
CA ILE A 50 30.12 -4.69 -16.31
C ILE A 50 29.29 -3.42 -16.60
N PRO A 51 28.12 -3.48 -17.27
CA PRO A 51 27.23 -2.33 -17.46
C PRO A 51 26.65 -1.71 -16.18
N GLY A 52 26.74 -2.37 -15.03
CA GLY A 52 26.22 -1.85 -13.75
C GLY A 52 24.80 -2.31 -13.40
N PHE A 53 24.28 -3.37 -14.04
CA PHE A 53 23.01 -3.98 -13.64
C PHE A 53 23.21 -4.98 -12.50
N GLN A 54 22.34 -4.94 -11.49
CA GLN A 54 22.38 -5.83 -10.32
C GLN A 54 21.99 -7.26 -10.72
N VAL A 55 22.98 -8.14 -10.84
CA VAL A 55 22.81 -9.53 -11.28
C VAL A 55 22.59 -10.52 -10.15
N LYS A 56 23.04 -10.23 -8.92
CA LYS A 56 22.75 -11.09 -7.76
C LYS A 56 22.44 -10.30 -6.50
N SER A 57 21.69 -10.93 -5.60
CA SER A 57 21.46 -10.43 -4.24
C SER A 57 21.47 -11.57 -3.24
N ILE A 58 22.13 -11.37 -2.10
CA ILE A 58 22.33 -12.38 -1.06
C ILE A 58 22.03 -11.78 0.30
N ASP A 59 21.11 -12.37 1.05
CA ASP A 59 20.74 -11.95 2.39
C ASP A 59 21.80 -12.38 3.44
N PRO A 60 21.74 -11.83 4.66
CA PRO A 60 22.74 -12.10 5.68
C PRO A 60 22.84 -13.57 6.10
N ARG A 61 21.72 -14.30 6.19
CA ARG A 61 21.72 -15.72 6.57
C ARG A 61 22.37 -16.58 5.50
N LYS A 62 22.01 -16.37 4.23
CA LYS A 62 22.53 -17.15 3.11
C LYS A 62 23.99 -16.82 2.85
N HIS A 63 24.41 -15.58 3.09
CA HIS A 63 25.82 -15.20 3.12
C HIS A 63 26.59 -15.96 4.22
N LYS A 64 26.11 -15.89 5.48
CA LYS A 64 26.72 -16.57 6.62
C LYS A 64 26.83 -18.08 6.42
N ASN A 65 25.80 -18.69 5.82
CA ASN A 65 25.73 -20.12 5.57
C ASN A 65 26.35 -20.54 4.21
N GLN A 66 26.87 -19.60 3.42
CA GLN A 66 27.43 -19.85 2.08
C GLN A 66 26.49 -20.66 1.15
N SER A 67 25.19 -20.35 1.19
CA SER A 67 24.13 -21.16 0.54
C SER A 67 23.64 -20.62 -0.81
N GLY A 68 24.48 -19.85 -1.50
CA GLY A 68 24.16 -19.20 -2.78
C GLY A 68 23.30 -17.93 -2.65
N PRO A 69 22.97 -17.26 -3.77
CA PRO A 69 22.19 -16.03 -3.77
C PRO A 69 20.69 -16.27 -3.54
N ASN A 70 19.99 -15.24 -3.06
CA ASN A 70 18.52 -15.21 -3.03
C ASN A 70 17.95 -15.00 -4.44
N LEU A 71 18.58 -14.10 -5.19
CA LEU A 71 18.11 -13.63 -6.48
C LEU A 71 19.24 -13.62 -7.50
N ILE A 72 18.96 -14.08 -8.72
CA ILE A 72 19.83 -13.96 -9.90
C ILE A 72 19.02 -13.34 -11.04
N ARG A 73 19.58 -12.34 -11.72
CA ARG A 73 18.96 -11.67 -12.87
C ARG A 73 19.85 -11.72 -14.09
N VAL A 74 19.23 -11.92 -15.24
CA VAL A 74 19.85 -11.79 -16.56
C VAL A 74 19.14 -10.68 -17.32
N PHE A 75 19.93 -9.78 -17.89
CA PHE A 75 19.45 -8.60 -18.60
C PHE A 75 19.78 -8.69 -20.08
N ASN A 76 18.99 -8.01 -20.91
CA ASN A 76 19.46 -7.63 -22.24
C ASN A 76 20.46 -6.47 -22.14
N LEU A 77 21.02 -6.05 -23.28
CA LEU A 77 21.99 -4.95 -23.32
C LEU A 77 21.40 -3.60 -22.92
N ALA A 78 20.07 -3.44 -23.00
CA ALA A 78 19.35 -2.23 -22.60
C ALA A 78 18.95 -2.21 -21.10
N GLY A 79 19.31 -3.24 -20.33
CA GLY A 79 19.00 -3.31 -18.90
C GLY A 79 17.59 -3.79 -18.56
N GLN A 80 16.84 -4.34 -19.53
CA GLN A 80 15.59 -5.03 -19.24
C GLN A 80 15.87 -6.45 -18.74
N VAL A 81 15.18 -6.87 -17.68
CA VAL A 81 15.28 -8.22 -17.13
C VAL A 81 14.64 -9.22 -18.10
N LEU A 82 15.43 -10.17 -18.60
CA LEU A 82 14.95 -11.28 -19.43
C LEU A 82 14.63 -12.52 -18.61
N ARG A 83 15.40 -12.74 -17.54
CA ARG A 83 15.25 -13.87 -16.63
C ARG A 83 15.51 -13.44 -15.20
N GLU A 84 14.63 -13.85 -14.31
CA GLU A 84 14.80 -13.72 -12.87
C GLU A 84 14.70 -15.11 -12.24
N GLU A 85 15.66 -15.45 -11.38
CA GLU A 85 15.71 -16.70 -10.62
C GLU A 85 15.79 -16.37 -9.14
N SER A 86 14.70 -16.63 -8.42
CA SER A 86 14.58 -16.46 -6.98
C SER A 86 14.55 -17.82 -6.30
N VAL A 87 15.27 -17.98 -5.18
CA VAL A 87 15.15 -19.19 -4.35
C VAL A 87 13.78 -19.31 -3.67
N ASP A 88 13.08 -18.19 -3.54
CA ASP A 88 11.76 -18.12 -2.91
C ASP A 88 10.67 -18.29 -3.97
N ALA A 89 10.72 -17.51 -5.06
CA ALA A 89 9.68 -17.42 -6.09
C ALA A 89 9.95 -18.20 -7.39
N GLY A 90 11.06 -18.93 -7.46
CA GLY A 90 11.43 -19.71 -8.65
C GLY A 90 11.90 -18.85 -9.82
N ARG A 91 11.78 -19.39 -11.04
CA ARG A 91 12.33 -18.79 -12.26
C ARG A 91 11.26 -18.22 -13.17
N THR A 92 11.34 -16.93 -13.47
CA THR A 92 10.50 -16.28 -14.48
C THR A 92 11.34 -15.82 -15.66
N ILE A 93 10.83 -16.03 -16.87
CA ILE A 93 11.39 -15.53 -18.13
C ILE A 93 10.38 -14.57 -18.73
N THR A 94 10.84 -13.41 -19.17
CA THR A 94 10.00 -12.41 -19.83
C THR A 94 10.70 -11.93 -21.08
N LEU A 95 9.98 -12.03 -22.20
CA LEU A 95 10.40 -11.46 -23.47
C LEU A 95 9.42 -10.37 -23.86
N ASN A 96 9.96 -9.16 -23.96
CA ASN A 96 9.24 -8.01 -24.48
C ASN A 96 9.53 -7.83 -25.97
N ASP A 97 8.58 -7.26 -26.70
CA ASP A 97 8.84 -6.75 -28.04
C ASP A 97 9.62 -5.43 -28.01
N ILE A 98 9.84 -4.87 -29.20
CA ILE A 98 10.54 -3.60 -29.39
C ILE A 98 9.79 -2.39 -28.82
N GLU A 99 8.47 -2.50 -28.61
CA GLU A 99 7.65 -1.48 -27.95
C GLU A 99 7.68 -1.61 -26.42
N GLY A 100 8.44 -2.58 -25.89
CA GLY A 100 8.55 -2.86 -24.45
C GLY A 100 7.36 -3.61 -23.88
N ARG A 101 6.45 -4.11 -24.72
CA ARG A 101 5.25 -4.86 -24.30
C ARG A 101 5.63 -6.32 -24.08
N PRO A 102 5.15 -6.99 -23.01
CA PRO A 102 5.36 -8.43 -22.85
C PRO A 102 4.74 -9.19 -24.00
N VAL A 103 5.49 -10.07 -24.66
CA VAL A 103 4.97 -10.98 -25.70
C VAL A 103 4.88 -12.40 -25.15
N LEU A 104 5.87 -12.78 -24.36
CA LEU A 104 5.99 -14.11 -23.79
C LEU A 104 6.46 -14.01 -22.35
N ILE A 105 5.70 -14.61 -21.43
CA ILE A 105 6.09 -14.81 -20.04
C ILE A 105 6.09 -16.31 -19.78
N ILE A 106 7.15 -16.83 -19.17
CA ILE A 106 7.18 -18.19 -18.64
C ILE A 106 7.41 -18.06 -17.15
N ASN A 107 6.42 -18.45 -16.35
CA ASN A 107 6.52 -18.34 -14.91
C ASN A 107 7.27 -19.54 -14.30
N ALA A 108 7.46 -19.49 -12.97
CA ALA A 108 8.22 -20.49 -12.23
C ALA A 108 7.65 -21.91 -12.28
N THR A 109 6.35 -22.08 -12.46
CA THR A 109 5.70 -23.40 -12.60
C THR A 109 5.72 -23.90 -14.04
N GLY A 110 6.30 -23.13 -14.97
CA GLY A 110 6.44 -23.48 -16.39
C GLY A 110 5.23 -23.14 -17.24
N VAL A 111 4.26 -22.38 -16.71
CA VAL A 111 3.13 -21.87 -17.49
C VAL A 111 3.64 -20.81 -18.43
N ARG A 112 3.29 -20.96 -19.71
CA ARG A 112 3.64 -20.04 -20.77
C ARG A 112 2.45 -19.12 -21.05
N GLN A 113 2.63 -17.83 -20.89
CA GLN A 113 1.64 -16.81 -21.23
C GLN A 113 2.07 -16.10 -22.51
N ASN A 114 1.22 -16.11 -23.53
CA ASN A 114 1.42 -15.33 -24.75
C ASN A 114 0.46 -14.15 -24.76
N HIS A 115 0.99 -12.96 -25.01
CA HIS A 115 0.22 -11.73 -25.11
C HIS A 115 0.05 -11.36 -26.58
N ILE A 116 -1.20 -11.28 -27.02
CA ILE A 116 -1.57 -11.03 -28.41
C ILE A 116 -2.06 -9.59 -28.50
N TYR A 117 -1.45 -8.81 -29.39
CA TYR A 117 -1.76 -7.40 -29.61
C TYR A 117 -2.43 -7.19 -30.97
N GLU A 118 -3.06 -6.03 -31.13
CA GLU A 118 -3.49 -5.54 -32.44
C GLU A 118 -2.32 -5.50 -33.43
N ASP A 119 -2.63 -5.68 -34.71
CA ASP A 119 -1.63 -5.64 -35.78
C ASP A 119 -1.03 -4.23 -36.00
N ASN A 120 -0.05 -4.15 -36.90
CA ASN A 120 0.70 -2.92 -37.18
C ASN A 120 -0.09 -1.82 -37.90
N THR A 121 -1.34 -2.08 -38.30
CA THR A 121 -2.26 -1.08 -38.86
C THR A 121 -3.08 -0.37 -37.79
N LEU A 122 -3.05 -0.87 -36.55
CA LEU A 122 -3.76 -0.36 -35.39
C LEU A 122 -2.79 0.16 -34.31
N LEU A 123 -3.34 0.51 -33.14
CA LEU A 123 -2.56 1.13 -32.05
C LEU A 123 -1.68 0.13 -31.29
N GLY A 124 -1.83 -1.16 -31.54
CA GLY A 124 -1.08 -2.21 -30.83
C GLY A 124 -1.60 -2.46 -29.41
N ARG A 125 -2.90 -2.31 -29.17
CA ARG A 125 -3.51 -2.61 -27.86
C ARG A 125 -3.59 -4.11 -27.64
N LEU A 126 -3.62 -4.54 -26.38
CA LEU A 126 -3.74 -5.95 -26.03
C LEU A 126 -5.11 -6.48 -26.45
N LEU A 127 -5.16 -7.63 -27.13
CA LEU A 127 -6.37 -8.30 -27.59
C LEU A 127 -6.68 -9.57 -26.80
N ALA A 128 -5.66 -10.34 -26.45
CA ALA A 128 -5.83 -11.60 -25.75
C ALA A 128 -4.59 -12.00 -24.95
N ILE A 129 -4.81 -12.83 -23.93
CA ILE A 129 -3.74 -13.56 -23.25
C ILE A 129 -4.08 -15.05 -23.36
N THR A 130 -3.15 -15.85 -23.89
CA THR A 130 -3.23 -17.32 -23.85
C THR A 130 -2.31 -17.87 -22.79
N GLU A 131 -2.78 -18.89 -22.08
CA GLU A 131 -2.02 -19.61 -21.07
C GLU A 131 -1.88 -21.07 -21.49
N GLN A 132 -0.64 -21.51 -21.66
CA GLN A 132 -0.31 -22.88 -21.98
C GLN A 132 0.34 -23.54 -20.75
N THR A 133 -0.37 -24.53 -20.22
CA THR A 133 0.14 -25.47 -19.22
C THR A 133 0.66 -26.72 -19.92
N GLN A 134 1.19 -27.70 -19.18
CA GLN A 134 1.56 -28.99 -19.77
C GLN A 134 0.36 -29.76 -20.34
N ALA A 135 -0.85 -29.49 -19.85
CA ALA A 135 -2.06 -30.23 -20.22
C ALA A 135 -2.79 -29.59 -21.42
N GLU A 136 -2.86 -28.26 -21.47
CA GLU A 136 -3.72 -27.54 -22.40
C GLU A 136 -3.27 -26.07 -22.60
N GLU A 137 -3.68 -25.49 -23.73
CA GLU A 137 -3.62 -24.05 -24.00
C GLU A 137 -5.03 -23.48 -24.01
N LYS A 138 -5.25 -22.39 -23.26
CA LYS A 138 -6.54 -21.69 -23.13
C LYS A 138 -6.37 -20.20 -23.36
N THR A 139 -7.38 -19.55 -23.91
CA THR A 139 -7.42 -18.07 -23.96
C THR A 139 -8.06 -17.57 -22.68
N THR A 140 -7.27 -17.10 -21.72
CA THR A 140 -7.79 -16.71 -20.39
C THR A 140 -8.28 -15.27 -20.33
N GLU A 141 -7.83 -14.41 -21.25
CA GLU A 141 -8.35 -13.04 -21.40
C GLU A 141 -8.63 -12.69 -22.86
N ARG A 142 -9.71 -11.92 -23.07
CA ARG A 142 -10.07 -11.28 -24.36
C ARG A 142 -10.54 -9.84 -24.12
N LEU A 143 -9.95 -8.91 -24.85
CA LEU A 143 -10.23 -7.48 -24.76
C LEU A 143 -10.87 -6.99 -26.06
N ILE A 144 -12.03 -6.35 -25.94
CA ILE A 144 -12.74 -5.73 -27.06
C ILE A 144 -12.70 -4.22 -26.89
N TRP A 145 -12.04 -3.57 -27.84
CA TRP A 145 -11.88 -2.13 -27.85
C TRP A 145 -12.98 -1.44 -28.66
N ALA A 146 -13.49 -0.33 -28.13
CA ALA A 146 -14.39 0.55 -28.86
C ALA A 146 -13.68 1.23 -30.04
N GLY A 147 -14.47 1.46 -31.08
CA GLY A 147 -14.09 2.28 -32.22
C GLY A 147 -14.28 3.77 -31.91
N ASN A 148 -15.01 4.45 -32.80
CA ASN A 148 -15.28 5.88 -32.71
C ASN A 148 -16.65 6.28 -33.26
N THR A 149 -17.63 5.36 -33.20
CA THR A 149 -19.01 5.57 -33.64
C THR A 149 -19.67 6.72 -32.86
N PRO A 150 -20.75 7.34 -33.40
CA PRO A 150 -21.49 8.36 -32.67
C PRO A 150 -21.99 7.86 -31.30
N GLN A 151 -22.48 6.62 -31.20
CA GLN A 151 -22.93 6.06 -29.92
C GLN A 151 -21.78 5.94 -28.92
N GLU A 152 -20.62 5.39 -29.33
CA GLU A 152 -19.46 5.27 -28.43
C GLU A 152 -18.98 6.64 -27.94
N LYS A 153 -19.02 7.67 -28.79
CA LYS A 153 -18.66 9.05 -28.40
C LYS A 153 -19.65 9.66 -27.43
N GLU A 154 -20.95 9.41 -27.61
CA GLU A 154 -22.00 9.89 -26.70
C GLU A 154 -21.78 9.42 -25.25
N TYR A 155 -21.27 8.20 -25.08
CA TYR A 155 -20.94 7.60 -23.78
C TYR A 155 -19.47 7.76 -23.37
N ASN A 156 -18.68 8.55 -24.10
CA ASN A 156 -17.24 8.76 -23.90
C ASN A 156 -16.38 7.48 -23.95
N LEU A 157 -16.79 6.48 -24.73
CA LEU A 157 -16.13 5.16 -24.83
C LEU A 157 -15.10 5.05 -25.94
N ALA A 158 -15.00 6.04 -26.84
CA ALA A 158 -14.10 5.94 -28.00
C ALA A 158 -12.65 5.59 -27.59
N GLY A 159 -12.12 4.50 -28.15
CA GLY A 159 -10.78 4.00 -27.85
C GLY A 159 -10.61 3.23 -26.53
N GLN A 160 -11.66 3.06 -25.72
CA GLN A 160 -11.64 2.33 -24.45
C GLN A 160 -11.84 0.82 -24.65
N CYS A 161 -11.37 0.01 -23.69
CA CYS A 161 -11.76 -1.39 -23.61
C CYS A 161 -13.20 -1.46 -23.08
N VAL A 162 -14.16 -1.82 -23.94
CA VAL A 162 -15.58 -1.83 -23.58
C VAL A 162 -16.03 -3.17 -23.03
N ARG A 163 -15.35 -4.26 -23.39
CA ARG A 163 -15.60 -5.60 -22.86
C ARG A 163 -14.28 -6.30 -22.61
N HIS A 164 -14.06 -6.71 -21.37
CA HIS A 164 -12.89 -7.46 -20.93
C HIS A 164 -13.38 -8.78 -20.36
N TYR A 165 -13.22 -9.84 -21.14
CA TYR A 165 -13.39 -11.20 -20.65
C TYR A 165 -12.09 -11.61 -19.96
N ASP A 166 -12.19 -12.06 -18.72
CA ASP A 166 -11.06 -12.41 -17.88
C ASP A 166 -11.24 -13.79 -17.23
N THR A 167 -10.41 -14.09 -16.24
CA THR A 167 -10.42 -15.36 -15.51
C THR A 167 -11.65 -15.57 -14.61
N ALA A 168 -12.39 -14.50 -14.26
CA ALA A 168 -13.60 -14.57 -13.46
C ALA A 168 -14.88 -14.48 -14.29
N GLY A 169 -14.86 -13.79 -15.44
CA GLY A 169 -16.03 -13.60 -16.29
C GLY A 169 -15.86 -12.46 -17.28
N LEU A 170 -16.83 -11.54 -17.31
CA LEU A 170 -16.87 -10.39 -18.20
C LEU A 170 -17.08 -9.11 -17.38
N THR A 171 -16.20 -8.14 -17.59
CA THR A 171 -16.38 -6.76 -17.19
C THR A 171 -16.69 -5.89 -18.41
N GLN A 172 -17.82 -5.19 -18.39
CA GLN A 172 -18.29 -4.34 -19.47
C GLN A 172 -18.37 -2.87 -19.04
N LEU A 173 -17.63 -2.00 -19.73
CA LEU A 173 -17.69 -0.55 -19.54
C LEU A 173 -18.82 0.05 -20.38
N ASN A 174 -19.84 0.61 -19.73
CA ASN A 174 -21.04 1.12 -20.39
C ASN A 174 -20.98 2.64 -20.63
N SER A 175 -20.32 3.40 -19.76
CA SER A 175 -20.19 4.86 -19.91
C SER A 175 -19.09 5.46 -19.05
N LEU A 176 -18.43 6.49 -19.57
CA LEU A 176 -17.48 7.34 -18.85
C LEU A 176 -17.98 8.78 -18.72
N SER A 177 -17.53 9.45 -17.67
CA SER A 177 -17.75 10.88 -17.45
C SER A 177 -16.82 11.71 -18.34
N LEU A 178 -17.10 13.01 -18.45
CA LEU A 178 -16.20 13.94 -19.13
C LEU A 178 -14.80 14.02 -18.49
N ALA A 179 -14.67 13.64 -17.22
CA ALA A 179 -13.40 13.55 -16.51
C ALA A 179 -12.73 12.17 -16.64
N GLY A 180 -13.28 11.26 -17.45
CA GLY A 180 -12.75 9.90 -17.65
C GLY A 180 -13.05 8.94 -16.50
N ILE A 181 -14.08 9.21 -15.68
CA ILE A 181 -14.48 8.33 -14.57
C ILE A 181 -15.60 7.40 -15.00
N VAL A 182 -15.56 6.14 -14.59
CA VAL A 182 -16.63 5.15 -14.83
C VAL A 182 -17.97 5.62 -14.27
N LEU A 183 -18.91 5.95 -15.14
CA LEU A 183 -20.30 6.28 -14.78
C LEU A 183 -21.19 5.04 -14.77
N SER A 184 -20.91 4.05 -15.61
CA SER A 184 -21.61 2.76 -15.55
C SER A 184 -20.72 1.64 -16.04
N GLN A 185 -20.73 0.53 -15.31
CA GLN A 185 -20.03 -0.70 -15.62
C GLN A 185 -20.87 -1.89 -15.17
N SER A 186 -20.82 -2.97 -15.91
CA SER A 186 -21.50 -4.23 -15.61
C SER A 186 -20.50 -5.36 -15.46
N GLN A 187 -20.83 -6.32 -14.61
CA GLN A 187 -20.07 -7.55 -14.43
C GLN A 187 -20.98 -8.77 -14.58
N GLN A 188 -20.48 -9.80 -15.26
CA GLN A 188 -21.06 -11.14 -15.28
C GLN A 188 -19.96 -12.13 -14.92
N LEU A 189 -20.23 -13.08 -14.02
CA LEU A 189 -19.27 -14.13 -13.68
C LEU A 189 -19.43 -15.34 -14.58
N LEU A 190 -18.38 -16.12 -14.76
CA LEU A 190 -18.47 -17.48 -15.29
C LEU A 190 -19.37 -18.36 -14.42
N VAL A 191 -20.06 -19.32 -15.03
CA VAL A 191 -20.74 -20.38 -14.27
C VAL A 191 -19.70 -21.31 -13.63
N ASP A 192 -20.03 -21.88 -12.46
CA ASP A 192 -19.04 -22.51 -11.57
C ASP A 192 -18.28 -23.69 -12.19
N ASN A 193 -18.93 -24.45 -13.08
CA ASN A 193 -18.34 -25.61 -13.75
C ASN A 193 -17.60 -25.27 -15.06
N GLN A 194 -17.46 -23.98 -15.38
CA GLN A 194 -16.71 -23.50 -16.54
C GLN A 194 -15.43 -22.81 -16.09
N ASP A 195 -14.31 -23.17 -16.73
CA ASP A 195 -13.08 -22.39 -16.67
C ASP A 195 -13.06 -21.30 -17.75
N ALA A 196 -12.26 -20.26 -17.53
CA ALA A 196 -12.01 -19.23 -18.52
C ALA A 196 -11.29 -19.83 -19.74
N ASP A 197 -11.99 -19.83 -20.88
CA ASP A 197 -11.43 -20.16 -22.18
C ASP A 197 -12.26 -19.46 -23.26
N TRP A 198 -11.71 -18.35 -23.75
CA TRP A 198 -12.30 -17.44 -24.73
C TRP A 198 -11.71 -17.67 -26.12
N THR A 199 -11.40 -18.92 -26.44
CA THR A 199 -10.86 -19.33 -27.74
C THR A 199 -11.89 -19.14 -28.86
N GLY A 200 -11.41 -18.91 -30.10
CA GLY A 200 -12.26 -18.58 -31.25
C GLY A 200 -12.56 -17.08 -31.34
N GLU A 201 -13.55 -16.70 -32.14
CA GLU A 201 -14.00 -15.30 -32.32
C GLU A 201 -15.52 -15.11 -32.13
N ASP A 202 -16.26 -16.20 -31.83
CA ASP A 202 -17.70 -16.16 -31.64
C ASP A 202 -18.07 -15.77 -30.19
N GLN A 203 -18.39 -14.50 -30.01
CA GLN A 203 -18.80 -13.95 -28.72
C GLN A 203 -20.07 -14.59 -28.15
N ASN A 204 -20.93 -15.20 -28.99
CA ASN A 204 -22.12 -15.89 -28.48
C ASN A 204 -21.75 -17.16 -27.70
N LEU A 205 -20.70 -17.86 -28.12
CA LEU A 205 -20.17 -19.02 -27.39
C LEU A 205 -19.56 -18.61 -26.06
N TRP A 206 -18.88 -17.45 -26.02
CA TRP A 206 -18.35 -16.90 -24.78
C TRP A 206 -19.48 -16.51 -23.81
N GLN A 207 -20.53 -15.86 -24.33
CA GLN A 207 -21.68 -15.47 -23.52
C GLN A 207 -22.39 -16.66 -22.86
N GLN A 208 -22.42 -17.84 -23.52
CA GLN A 208 -22.99 -19.07 -22.96
C GLN A 208 -22.23 -19.63 -21.75
N LYS A 209 -20.97 -19.22 -21.54
CA LYS A 209 -20.17 -19.60 -20.36
C LYS A 209 -20.44 -18.71 -19.13
N LEU A 210 -21.08 -17.57 -19.32
CA LEU A 210 -21.36 -16.60 -18.27
C LEU A 210 -22.70 -16.91 -17.58
N SER A 211 -22.80 -16.56 -16.30
CA SER A 211 -24.06 -16.52 -15.57
C SER A 211 -25.03 -15.53 -16.22
N SER A 212 -26.33 -15.82 -16.11
CA SER A 212 -27.40 -14.92 -16.55
C SER A 212 -27.46 -13.64 -15.73
N ASP A 213 -26.90 -13.63 -14.52
CA ASP A 213 -26.92 -12.47 -13.64
C ASP A 213 -25.95 -11.40 -14.14
N VAL A 214 -26.48 -10.19 -14.35
CA VAL A 214 -25.72 -9.00 -14.73
C VAL A 214 -25.73 -8.02 -13.57
N HIS A 215 -24.55 -7.73 -13.04
CA HIS A 215 -24.38 -6.83 -11.91
C HIS A 215 -23.90 -5.46 -12.39
N THR A 216 -24.80 -4.47 -12.43
CA THR A 216 -24.47 -3.12 -12.93
C THR A 216 -24.27 -2.13 -11.80
N THR A 217 -23.10 -1.50 -11.74
CA THR A 217 -22.84 -0.36 -10.85
C THR A 217 -22.93 0.95 -11.64
N GLN A 218 -23.52 1.97 -11.04
CA GLN A 218 -23.64 3.30 -11.64
C GLN A 218 -23.08 4.38 -10.71
N ASN A 219 -22.34 5.33 -11.26
CA ASN A 219 -21.74 6.42 -10.51
C ASN A 219 -22.15 7.77 -11.10
N LYS A 220 -22.13 8.80 -10.26
CA LYS A 220 -22.13 10.21 -10.70
C LYS A 220 -20.96 10.91 -10.03
N THR A 221 -20.30 11.80 -10.76
CA THR A 221 -19.17 12.56 -10.26
C THR A 221 -19.40 14.05 -10.34
N ASP A 222 -18.64 14.82 -9.58
CA ASP A 222 -18.53 16.26 -9.80
C ASP A 222 -17.58 16.57 -10.99
N ALA A 223 -17.38 17.85 -11.25
CA ALA A 223 -16.48 18.33 -12.32
C ALA A 223 -14.99 18.06 -12.06
N THR A 224 -14.60 17.67 -10.84
CA THR A 224 -13.23 17.27 -10.51
C THR A 224 -13.00 15.77 -10.69
N GLY A 225 -14.07 15.01 -10.91
CA GLY A 225 -14.05 13.54 -10.95
C GLY A 225 -14.25 12.89 -9.59
N ALA A 226 -14.58 13.65 -8.54
CA ALA A 226 -14.89 13.11 -7.23
C ALA A 226 -16.29 12.46 -7.24
N LEU A 227 -16.43 11.30 -6.58
CA LEU A 227 -17.66 10.51 -6.57
C LEU A 227 -18.75 11.22 -5.75
N LEU A 228 -19.89 11.53 -6.36
CA LEU A 228 -21.04 12.14 -5.67
C LEU A 228 -22.08 11.11 -5.28
N THR A 229 -22.36 10.16 -6.17
CA THR A 229 -23.28 9.05 -5.88
C THR A 229 -22.77 7.77 -6.50
N GLN A 230 -22.98 6.65 -5.82
CA GLN A 230 -22.81 5.30 -6.35
C GLN A 230 -24.08 4.50 -6.09
N THR A 231 -24.66 3.92 -7.12
CA THR A 231 -25.75 2.95 -7.04
C THR A 231 -25.18 1.57 -7.33
N ASP A 232 -25.28 0.68 -6.35
CA ASP A 232 -24.78 -0.70 -6.45
C ASP A 232 -25.66 -1.58 -7.35
N ALA A 233 -25.22 -2.82 -7.58
CA ALA A 233 -25.90 -3.78 -8.45
C ALA A 233 -27.30 -4.21 -7.98
N LYS A 234 -27.68 -3.90 -6.73
CA LYS A 234 -29.01 -4.19 -6.18
C LYS A 234 -29.86 -2.94 -5.99
N GLY A 235 -29.37 -1.77 -6.41
CA GLY A 235 -30.09 -0.51 -6.45
C GLY A 235 -30.00 0.33 -5.17
N ASN A 236 -29.12 -0.01 -4.23
CA ASN A 236 -28.85 0.85 -3.08
C ASN A 236 -27.94 1.98 -3.51
N THR A 237 -28.23 3.20 -3.07
CA THR A 237 -27.51 4.40 -3.50
C THR A 237 -26.78 5.06 -2.34
N GLN A 238 -25.47 5.16 -2.44
CA GLN A 238 -24.61 5.95 -1.57
C GLN A 238 -24.50 7.36 -2.13
N ARG A 239 -24.54 8.37 -1.26
CA ARG A 239 -24.34 9.77 -1.62
C ARG A 239 -23.23 10.37 -0.76
N LEU A 240 -22.29 11.04 -1.40
CA LEU A 240 -21.13 11.66 -0.78
C LEU A 240 -21.21 13.18 -0.95
N ALA A 241 -20.73 13.93 0.03
CA ALA A 241 -20.56 15.36 -0.07
C ALA A 241 -19.18 15.78 0.40
N TYR A 242 -18.62 16.78 -0.27
CA TYR A 242 -17.29 17.31 0.01
C TYR A 242 -17.34 18.73 0.59
N ASP A 243 -16.32 19.09 1.34
CA ASP A 243 -16.09 20.46 1.81
C ASP A 243 -15.44 21.33 0.73
N VAL A 244 -15.11 22.58 1.10
CA VAL A 244 -14.49 23.54 0.18
C VAL A 244 -13.06 23.15 -0.24
N ALA A 245 -12.40 22.27 0.52
CA ALA A 245 -11.07 21.75 0.21
C ALA A 245 -11.12 20.45 -0.63
N GLY A 246 -12.31 19.93 -0.92
CA GLY A 246 -12.50 18.68 -1.65
C GLY A 246 -12.38 17.43 -0.78
N GLN A 247 -12.41 17.57 0.55
CA GLN A 247 -12.38 16.45 1.48
C GLN A 247 -13.80 15.98 1.82
N LEU A 248 -13.99 14.68 2.08
CA LEU A 248 -15.31 14.12 2.40
C LEU A 248 -15.83 14.74 3.72
N LYS A 249 -17.02 15.35 3.70
CA LYS A 249 -17.62 15.93 4.93
C LYS A 249 -18.82 15.16 5.45
N ALA A 250 -19.49 14.38 4.60
CA ALA A 250 -20.69 13.63 4.95
C ALA A 250 -21.01 12.54 3.92
N CYS A 251 -21.69 11.49 4.38
CA CYS A 251 -22.10 10.32 3.59
C CYS A 251 -23.51 9.88 4.00
N TRP A 252 -24.31 9.49 3.02
CA TRP A 252 -25.67 8.99 3.19
C TRP A 252 -25.90 7.72 2.38
N LEU A 253 -26.86 6.90 2.83
CA LEU A 253 -27.30 5.68 2.16
C LEU A 253 -28.80 5.74 1.94
N THR A 254 -29.24 5.41 0.73
CA THR A 254 -30.64 5.12 0.39
C THR A 254 -30.72 3.66 -0.03
N LEU A 255 -31.25 2.80 0.86
CA LEU A 255 -31.54 1.42 0.50
C LEU A 255 -32.67 1.41 -0.54
N LYS A 256 -32.68 0.42 -1.43
CA LYS A 256 -33.69 0.33 -2.49
C LYS A 256 -35.11 0.34 -1.89
N GLY A 257 -35.90 1.34 -2.26
CA GLY A 257 -37.29 1.49 -1.79
C GLY A 257 -37.44 2.06 -0.38
N GLN A 258 -36.35 2.49 0.27
CA GLN A 258 -36.35 3.08 1.61
C GLN A 258 -35.97 4.57 1.57
N ALA A 259 -36.15 5.26 2.70
CA ALA A 259 -35.73 6.65 2.86
C ALA A 259 -34.19 6.77 2.98
N GLU A 260 -33.65 7.92 2.58
CA GLU A 260 -32.24 8.24 2.78
C GLU A 260 -31.92 8.37 4.28
N GLN A 261 -30.81 7.75 4.72
CA GLN A 261 -30.30 7.81 6.08
C GLN A 261 -28.85 8.30 6.10
N ALA A 262 -28.49 9.10 7.11
CA ALA A 262 -27.13 9.59 7.29
C ALA A 262 -26.22 8.48 7.83
N ILE A 263 -25.07 8.29 7.20
CA ILE A 263 -24.04 7.33 7.62
C ILE A 263 -22.90 8.08 8.33
N ILE A 264 -22.39 9.13 7.69
CA ILE A 264 -21.48 10.11 8.28
C ILE A 264 -22.22 11.45 8.27
N LYS A 265 -22.53 11.99 9.44
CA LYS A 265 -23.19 13.29 9.61
C LYS A 265 -22.22 14.45 9.40
N SER A 266 -21.01 14.33 9.94
CA SER A 266 -19.96 15.33 9.79
C SER A 266 -18.58 14.69 9.90
N LEU A 267 -17.64 15.19 9.10
CA LEU A 267 -16.23 14.83 9.15
C LEU A 267 -15.39 16.10 9.01
N THR A 268 -14.39 16.25 9.88
CA THR A 268 -13.45 17.38 9.90
C THR A 268 -12.02 16.88 9.89
N TYR A 269 -11.08 17.75 9.49
CA TYR A 269 -9.69 17.37 9.23
C TYR A 269 -8.69 18.28 9.94
N SER A 270 -7.52 17.72 10.24
CA SER A 270 -6.34 18.47 10.69
C SER A 270 -5.78 19.32 9.55
N ALA A 271 -4.86 20.25 9.87
CA ALA A 271 -4.17 21.03 8.85
C ALA A 271 -3.31 20.18 7.89
N ALA A 272 -2.98 18.95 8.27
CA ALA A 272 -2.28 17.97 7.44
C ALA A 272 -3.22 17.11 6.57
N GLY A 273 -4.54 17.30 6.68
CA GLY A 273 -5.54 16.54 5.93
C GLY A 273 -5.95 15.21 6.54
N GLN A 274 -5.54 14.92 7.78
CA GLN A 274 -5.92 13.70 8.51
C GLN A 274 -7.29 13.89 9.20
N LYS A 275 -8.09 12.82 9.36
CA LYS A 275 -9.39 12.89 10.07
C LYS A 275 -9.17 13.44 11.50
N LEU A 276 -9.95 14.43 11.92
CA LEU A 276 -9.83 15.05 13.26
C LEU A 276 -11.02 14.71 14.15
N ARG A 277 -12.24 14.83 13.61
CA ARG A 277 -13.48 14.46 14.29
C ARG A 277 -14.47 13.93 13.28
N GLU A 278 -15.03 12.76 13.56
CA GLU A 278 -16.04 12.07 12.75
C GLU A 278 -17.29 11.84 13.59
N GLU A 279 -18.47 12.17 13.06
CA GLU A 279 -19.75 11.93 13.70
C GLU A 279 -20.61 11.05 12.80
N HIS A 280 -20.99 9.88 13.31
CA HIS A 280 -21.75 8.88 12.59
C HIS A 280 -23.27 9.07 12.73
N GLY A 281 -24.01 8.42 11.83
CA GLY A 281 -25.47 8.36 11.81
C GLY A 281 -26.09 7.96 13.16
N ASN A 282 -25.45 7.02 13.84
CA ASN A 282 -25.86 6.46 15.14
C ASN A 282 -25.59 7.36 16.36
N GLY A 283 -25.08 8.59 16.16
CA GLY A 283 -24.82 9.54 17.26
C GLY A 283 -23.56 9.26 18.07
N VAL A 284 -22.66 8.43 17.54
CA VAL A 284 -21.31 8.21 18.08
C VAL A 284 -20.33 9.16 17.40
N ILE A 285 -19.41 9.70 18.19
CA ILE A 285 -18.34 10.59 17.74
C ILE A 285 -17.00 9.91 17.97
N THR A 286 -16.14 9.97 16.96
CA THR A 286 -14.72 9.61 17.04
C THR A 286 -13.87 10.86 16.95
N GLU A 287 -12.96 11.05 17.90
CA GLU A 287 -12.01 12.17 17.97
C GLU A 287 -10.58 11.61 17.87
N TYR A 288 -9.81 12.16 16.94
CA TYR A 288 -8.43 11.76 16.66
C TYR A 288 -7.48 12.83 17.21
N SER A 289 -6.48 12.40 17.98
CA SER A 289 -5.45 13.28 18.54
C SER A 289 -4.10 12.99 17.89
N TYR A 290 -3.40 14.03 17.46
CA TYR A 290 -2.11 13.93 16.78
C TYR A 290 -1.02 14.64 17.58
N GLU A 291 0.17 14.05 17.63
CA GLU A 291 1.37 14.71 18.15
C GLU A 291 1.73 15.89 17.21
N PRO A 292 1.73 17.15 17.68
CA PRO A 292 1.88 18.30 16.80
C PRO A 292 3.23 18.35 16.08
N GLU A 293 4.30 17.81 16.68
CA GLU A 293 5.66 17.82 16.15
C GLU A 293 5.83 16.86 14.96
N THR A 294 5.16 15.71 15.00
CA THR A 294 5.33 14.60 14.04
C THR A 294 4.11 14.32 13.17
N GLN A 295 2.93 14.77 13.59
CA GLN A 295 1.62 14.40 13.03
C GLN A 295 1.28 12.91 13.15
N ARG A 296 1.95 12.19 14.07
CA ARG A 296 1.60 10.79 14.42
C ARG A 296 0.32 10.76 15.25
N LEU A 297 -0.49 9.73 15.06
CA LEU A 297 -1.74 9.54 15.79
C LEU A 297 -1.44 9.08 17.22
N ILE A 298 -1.70 9.91 18.22
CA ILE A 298 -1.45 9.59 19.63
C ILE A 298 -2.71 9.17 20.39
N GLY A 299 -3.90 9.37 19.81
CA GLY A 299 -5.11 8.88 20.42
C GLY A 299 -6.33 8.80 19.51
N ILE A 300 -7.21 7.85 19.82
CA ILE A 300 -8.52 7.63 19.20
C ILE A 300 -9.54 7.53 20.34
N THR A 301 -10.45 8.48 20.43
CA THR A 301 -11.49 8.49 21.46
C THR A 301 -12.86 8.35 20.79
N THR A 302 -13.59 7.29 21.13
CA THR A 302 -14.93 7.00 20.59
C THR A 302 -15.96 7.12 21.72
N ARG A 303 -16.93 8.02 21.55
CA ARG A 303 -17.94 8.34 22.58
C ARG A 303 -19.36 8.36 22.03
N ARG A 304 -20.29 7.81 22.79
CA ARG A 304 -21.73 7.89 22.50
C ARG A 304 -22.31 9.13 23.15
N GLN A 305 -22.98 9.97 22.35
CA GLN A 305 -23.48 11.25 22.85
C GLN A 305 -24.68 11.13 23.78
N SER A 306 -25.55 10.13 23.57
CA SER A 306 -26.83 10.02 24.29
C SER A 306 -26.68 9.82 25.80
N ASP A 307 -25.60 9.18 26.24
CA ASP A 307 -25.32 8.90 27.65
C ASP A 307 -23.89 9.30 28.07
N THR A 308 -23.18 10.04 27.21
CA THR A 308 -21.79 10.48 27.40
C THR A 308 -20.80 9.33 27.66
N LYS A 309 -21.15 8.09 27.29
CA LYS A 309 -20.29 6.93 27.51
C LYS A 309 -19.11 6.96 26.54
N VAL A 310 -17.89 6.91 27.10
CA VAL A 310 -16.68 6.60 26.33
C VAL A 310 -16.66 5.09 26.10
N LEU A 311 -16.71 4.69 24.83
CA LEU A 311 -16.73 3.30 24.39
C LEU A 311 -15.32 2.77 24.14
N GLN A 312 -14.43 3.65 23.70
CA GLN A 312 -13.02 3.34 23.44
C GLN A 312 -12.19 4.60 23.64
N ASP A 313 -11.02 4.46 24.25
CA ASP A 313 -10.06 5.56 24.39
C ASP A 313 -8.62 5.08 24.22
N LEU A 314 -8.24 4.81 22.97
CA LEU A 314 -6.90 4.34 22.64
C LEU A 314 -5.89 5.49 22.75
N ARG A 315 -4.75 5.21 23.37
CA ARG A 315 -3.60 6.11 23.41
C ARG A 315 -2.34 5.36 22.99
N TYR A 316 -1.59 5.97 22.11
CA TYR A 316 -0.38 5.42 21.52
C TYR A 316 0.85 6.13 22.05
N GLN A 317 1.88 5.37 22.38
CA GLN A 317 3.22 5.91 22.61
C GLN A 317 4.18 5.31 21.60
N TYR A 318 5.12 6.14 21.18
CA TYR A 318 6.09 5.82 20.15
C TYR A 318 7.50 5.96 20.71
N ASP A 319 8.43 5.17 20.17
CA ASP A 319 9.84 5.50 20.25
C ASP A 319 10.19 6.65 19.25
N PRO A 320 11.44 7.16 19.24
CA PRO A 320 11.82 8.25 18.35
C PRO A 320 11.59 7.94 16.85
N VAL A 321 11.86 6.71 16.41
CA VAL A 321 11.72 6.32 15.00
C VAL A 321 10.27 6.06 14.59
N GLY A 322 9.37 5.85 15.56
CA GLY A 322 7.94 5.73 15.35
C GLY A 322 7.38 4.32 15.51
N ASN A 323 8.12 3.40 16.13
CA ASN A 323 7.56 2.12 16.53
C ASN A 323 6.60 2.32 17.70
N VAL A 324 5.46 1.63 17.67
CA VAL A 324 4.47 1.66 18.75
C VAL A 324 4.99 0.83 19.93
N ILE A 325 5.37 1.47 21.02
CA ILE A 325 5.91 0.79 22.22
C ILE A 325 4.84 0.54 23.29
N ASN A 326 3.72 1.27 23.24
CA ASN A 326 2.62 1.12 24.19
C ASN A 326 1.28 1.49 23.52
N ILE A 327 0.25 0.71 23.83
CA ILE A 327 -1.15 1.04 23.55
C ILE A 327 -1.93 0.86 24.84
N ARG A 328 -2.65 1.87 25.28
CA ARG A 328 -3.61 1.77 26.40
C ARG A 328 -5.02 2.12 25.95
N ASN A 329 -6.02 1.46 26.52
CA ASN A 329 -7.43 1.82 26.36
C ASN A 329 -7.98 2.39 27.67
N ASP A 330 -8.03 3.71 27.79
CA ASP A 330 -8.43 4.42 29.02
C ASP A 330 -9.95 4.37 29.27
N ALA A 331 -10.75 3.88 28.31
CA ALA A 331 -12.20 3.70 28.47
C ALA A 331 -12.57 2.51 29.36
N GLU A 332 -11.64 1.58 29.55
CA GLU A 332 -11.87 0.33 30.25
C GLU A 332 -11.31 0.30 31.65
N ALA A 333 -12.09 -0.27 32.58
CA ALA A 333 -11.67 -0.41 33.96
C ALA A 333 -10.67 -1.55 34.13
N THR A 334 -9.69 -1.35 35.02
CA THR A 334 -8.84 -2.43 35.53
C THR A 334 -9.72 -3.49 36.18
N ARG A 335 -9.49 -4.76 35.83
CA ARG A 335 -10.18 -5.91 36.45
C ARG A 335 -9.19 -6.72 37.29
N PHE A 336 -9.69 -7.42 38.29
CA PHE A 336 -8.91 -8.36 39.09
C PHE A 336 -9.46 -9.77 38.90
N TRP A 337 -8.61 -10.70 38.47
CA TRP A 337 -9.00 -12.10 38.27
C TRP A 337 -7.86 -13.05 38.64
N ARG A 338 -8.15 -14.07 39.46
CA ARG A 338 -7.16 -15.03 40.00
C ARG A 338 -5.83 -14.38 40.45
N ASN A 339 -5.91 -13.38 41.32
CA ASN A 339 -4.77 -12.60 41.83
C ASN A 339 -3.95 -11.85 40.76
N GLN A 340 -4.47 -11.67 39.54
CA GLN A 340 -3.89 -10.78 38.54
C GLN A 340 -4.65 -9.46 38.44
N LYS A 341 -3.91 -8.37 38.30
CA LYS A 341 -4.42 -7.06 37.86
C LYS A 341 -4.40 -7.03 36.33
N VAL A 342 -5.56 -7.11 35.70
CA VAL A 342 -5.75 -7.06 34.24
C VAL A 342 -6.02 -5.61 33.87
N VAL A 343 -5.01 -4.98 33.26
CA VAL A 343 -5.06 -3.59 32.81
C VAL A 343 -5.21 -3.60 31.29
N PRO A 344 -6.07 -2.76 30.69
CA PRO A 344 -6.20 -2.62 29.24
C PRO A 344 -4.99 -1.84 28.67
N GLU A 345 -3.79 -2.39 28.83
CA GLU A 345 -2.52 -1.83 28.41
C GLU A 345 -1.66 -2.93 27.76
N ASN A 346 -1.15 -2.64 26.57
CA ASN A 346 -0.28 -3.50 25.79
C ASN A 346 1.09 -2.83 25.67
N ASN A 347 2.14 -3.55 26.04
CA ASN A 347 3.53 -3.09 25.90
C ASN A 347 4.25 -3.92 24.83
N TYR A 348 5.08 -3.23 24.05
CA TYR A 348 5.83 -3.81 22.93
C TYR A 348 7.32 -3.45 23.05
N THR A 349 8.19 -4.39 22.72
CA THR A 349 9.64 -4.15 22.66
C THR A 349 10.20 -4.64 21.34
N TYR A 350 11.24 -3.97 20.86
CA TYR A 350 11.83 -4.23 19.55
C TYR A 350 13.33 -4.48 19.68
N ASP A 351 13.91 -5.18 18.70
CA ASP A 351 15.37 -5.18 18.49
C ASP A 351 15.82 -3.93 17.72
N SER A 352 17.13 -3.78 17.52
CA SER A 352 17.72 -2.64 16.78
C SER A 352 17.40 -2.63 15.27
N LEU A 353 16.76 -3.67 14.74
CA LEU A 353 16.21 -3.71 13.37
C LEU A 353 14.70 -3.46 13.35
N TYR A 354 14.13 -3.07 14.50
CA TYR A 354 12.74 -2.78 14.72
C TYR A 354 11.80 -3.97 14.50
N GLN A 355 12.30 -5.20 14.71
CA GLN A 355 11.48 -6.42 14.73
C GLN A 355 10.87 -6.58 16.12
N LEU A 356 9.59 -6.95 16.20
CA LEU A 356 8.88 -7.08 17.47
C LEU A 356 9.43 -8.27 18.29
N ILE A 357 10.12 -8.02 19.40
CA ILE A 357 10.71 -9.07 20.25
C ILE A 357 9.77 -9.55 21.34
N SER A 358 8.98 -8.65 21.92
CA SER A 358 7.99 -9.00 22.96
C SER A 358 6.73 -8.18 22.84
N ALA A 359 5.60 -8.79 23.18
CA ALA A 359 4.32 -8.12 23.32
C ALA A 359 3.59 -8.64 24.55
N THR A 360 2.98 -7.73 25.31
CA THR A 360 2.02 -8.04 26.36
C THR A 360 0.63 -7.55 25.96
N GLY A 361 -0.39 -8.16 26.52
CA GLY A 361 -1.78 -7.75 26.31
C GLY A 361 -2.71 -8.63 27.11
N ARG A 362 -3.98 -8.62 26.73
CA ARG A 362 -5.01 -9.46 27.35
C ARG A 362 -5.64 -10.41 26.34
N GLU A 363 -6.15 -11.51 26.85
CA GLU A 363 -6.83 -12.55 26.09
C GLU A 363 -8.03 -13.07 26.88
N MET A 364 -8.97 -13.74 26.21
CA MET A 364 -10.03 -14.47 26.91
C MET A 364 -9.46 -15.67 27.66
N ALA A 365 -9.94 -15.91 28.88
CA ALA A 365 -9.44 -17.01 29.72
C ALA A 365 -9.63 -18.40 29.08
N ASN A 366 -10.59 -18.56 28.18
CA ASN A 366 -10.90 -19.77 27.44
C ASN A 366 -10.37 -19.78 25.99
N ILE A 367 -9.47 -18.83 25.61
CA ILE A 367 -8.97 -18.72 24.24
C ILE A 367 -8.20 -19.97 23.77
N GLY A 368 -7.54 -20.67 24.70
CA GLY A 368 -6.71 -21.83 24.40
C GLY A 368 -5.49 -21.51 23.53
N GLN A 369 -4.93 -22.55 22.90
CA GLN A 369 -3.81 -22.37 21.97
C GLN A 369 -4.30 -21.79 20.64
N GLN A 370 -3.69 -20.68 20.21
CA GLN A 370 -3.96 -20.09 18.90
C GLN A 370 -3.75 -21.11 17.78
N ASN A 371 -4.74 -21.19 16.88
CA ASN A 371 -4.73 -22.02 15.67
C ASN A 371 -5.47 -21.30 14.53
N ASN A 372 -5.85 -22.02 13.47
CA ASN A 372 -6.53 -21.46 12.31
C ASN A 372 -8.04 -21.24 12.51
N GLN A 373 -8.67 -21.80 13.55
CA GLN A 373 -10.08 -21.59 13.86
C GLN A 373 -10.31 -20.21 14.53
N LEU A 374 -11.53 -19.68 14.45
CA LEU A 374 -11.97 -18.55 15.27
C LEU A 374 -12.50 -19.10 16.60
N PRO A 375 -12.16 -18.51 17.76
CA PRO A 375 -12.81 -18.86 19.01
C PRO A 375 -14.31 -18.52 18.95
N SER A 376 -15.13 -19.23 19.72
CA SER A 376 -16.51 -18.81 19.96
C SER A 376 -16.53 -17.47 20.72
N PRO A 377 -17.42 -16.52 20.37
CA PRO A 377 -17.55 -15.27 21.10
C PRO A 377 -17.98 -15.53 22.55
N ALA A 378 -17.39 -14.81 23.49
CA ALA A 378 -17.94 -14.69 24.84
C ALA A 378 -19.24 -13.89 24.79
N LEU A 379 -20.32 -14.45 25.37
CA LEU A 379 -21.63 -13.80 25.47
C LEU A 379 -21.80 -13.11 26.83
N PRO A 380 -22.71 -12.14 26.98
CA PRO A 380 -22.96 -11.46 28.26
C PRO A 380 -23.43 -12.39 29.38
N SER A 381 -24.06 -13.53 29.04
CA SER A 381 -24.44 -14.58 29.98
C SER A 381 -23.25 -15.38 30.51
N ASP A 382 -22.12 -15.35 29.80
CA ASP A 382 -20.93 -16.07 30.19
C ASP A 382 -20.22 -15.27 31.28
N SER A 383 -19.86 -15.92 32.38
CA SER A 383 -18.96 -15.33 33.38
C SER A 383 -17.50 -15.30 32.87
N ASN A 384 -17.31 -15.03 31.58
CA ASN A 384 -16.01 -15.05 30.92
C ASN A 384 -15.17 -13.86 31.37
N THR A 385 -13.91 -14.15 31.66
CA THR A 385 -12.93 -13.21 32.19
C THR A 385 -11.74 -13.14 31.26
N TYR A 386 -11.01 -12.03 31.32
CA TYR A 386 -9.79 -11.82 30.56
C TYR A 386 -8.56 -12.07 31.44
N THR A 387 -7.46 -12.50 30.84
CA THR A 387 -6.16 -12.70 31.48
C THR A 387 -5.06 -11.99 30.74
N ASN A 388 -3.96 -11.65 31.43
CA ASN A 388 -2.79 -11.09 30.77
C ASN A 388 -1.96 -12.20 30.12
N TYR A 389 -1.45 -11.94 28.92
CA TYR A 389 -0.45 -12.77 28.26
C TYR A 389 0.85 -12.01 27.99
N THR A 390 1.93 -12.76 27.83
CA THR A 390 3.18 -12.31 27.22
C THR A 390 3.51 -13.20 26.03
N ARG A 391 3.87 -12.60 24.90
CA ARG A 391 4.48 -13.27 23.76
C ARG A 391 5.91 -12.80 23.57
N SER A 392 6.78 -13.74 23.24
CA SER A 392 8.15 -13.48 22.80
C SER A 392 8.37 -14.09 21.42
N TYR A 393 9.05 -13.35 20.56
CA TYR A 393 9.27 -13.70 19.15
C TYR A 393 10.77 -13.88 18.90
N SER A 394 11.11 -14.83 18.03
CA SER A 394 12.50 -15.07 17.63
C SER A 394 12.63 -15.06 16.11
N TYR A 395 13.68 -14.44 15.60
CA TYR A 395 13.92 -14.28 14.17
C TYR A 395 15.27 -14.86 13.76
N ASP A 396 15.41 -15.30 12.51
CA ASP A 396 16.71 -15.58 11.92
C ASP A 396 17.35 -14.31 11.32
N HIS A 397 18.56 -14.45 10.77
CA HIS A 397 19.31 -13.32 10.18
C HIS A 397 18.74 -12.83 8.84
N SER A 398 17.73 -13.49 8.28
CA SER A 398 16.97 -13.02 7.09
C SER A 398 15.62 -12.40 7.49
N GLY A 399 15.34 -12.26 8.78
CA GLY A 399 14.07 -11.76 9.28
C GLY A 399 12.91 -12.76 9.17
N ASN A 400 13.17 -14.06 9.09
CA ASN A 400 12.12 -15.07 9.21
C ASN A 400 11.74 -15.24 10.69
N LEU A 401 10.44 -15.12 11.01
CA LEU A 401 9.93 -15.51 12.33
C LEU A 401 10.10 -17.03 12.52
N THR A 402 10.89 -17.46 13.50
CA THR A 402 11.19 -18.89 13.76
C THR A 402 10.39 -19.46 14.91
N LYS A 403 9.98 -18.61 15.87
CA LYS A 403 9.34 -19.07 17.10
C LYS A 403 8.45 -17.98 17.69
N ILE A 404 7.28 -18.40 18.17
CA ILE A 404 6.39 -17.60 19.02
C ILE A 404 6.21 -18.36 20.33
N GLN A 405 6.71 -17.79 21.42
CA GLN A 405 6.49 -18.33 22.76
C GLN A 405 5.36 -17.56 23.41
N HIS A 406 4.33 -18.26 23.86
CA HIS A 406 3.17 -17.67 24.51
C HIS A 406 3.11 -18.13 25.97
N SER A 407 2.88 -17.18 26.88
CA SER A 407 2.71 -17.45 28.29
C SER A 407 1.57 -16.63 28.89
N SER A 408 0.60 -17.33 29.47
CA SER A 408 -0.53 -16.77 30.22
C SER A 408 -0.68 -17.56 31.53
N PRO A 409 0.02 -17.14 32.61
CA PRO A 409 0.13 -17.93 33.83
C PRO A 409 -1.18 -18.21 34.56
N ALA A 410 -2.17 -17.29 34.52
CA ALA A 410 -3.42 -17.43 35.30
C ALA A 410 -4.37 -18.51 34.75
N THR A 411 -4.27 -18.81 33.46
CA THR A 411 -5.01 -19.88 32.77
C THR A 411 -4.13 -21.10 32.51
N GLN A 412 -2.83 -21.03 32.83
CA GLN A 412 -1.82 -22.02 32.47
C GLN A 412 -1.71 -22.25 30.95
N ASN A 413 -2.17 -21.28 30.13
CA ASN A 413 -2.07 -21.31 28.69
C ASN A 413 -0.64 -20.93 28.27
N ASN A 414 0.26 -21.91 28.29
CA ASN A 414 1.66 -21.74 27.90
C ASN A 414 1.98 -22.71 26.77
N TYR A 415 2.41 -22.19 25.63
CA TYR A 415 2.74 -23.00 24.45
C TYR A 415 3.78 -22.32 23.59
N THR A 416 4.40 -23.08 22.69
CA THR A 416 5.35 -22.57 21.71
C THR A 416 4.91 -22.98 20.32
N VAL A 417 4.81 -22.01 19.42
CA VAL A 417 4.65 -22.24 17.99
C VAL A 417 6.04 -22.17 17.36
N ALA A 418 6.53 -23.30 16.87
CA ALA A 418 7.80 -23.38 16.15
C ALA A 418 7.56 -23.40 14.63
N ILE A 419 8.45 -22.73 13.91
CA ILE A 419 8.44 -22.66 12.45
C ILE A 419 9.75 -23.26 11.95
N THR A 420 9.62 -24.26 11.10
CA THR A 420 10.76 -24.89 10.41
C THR A 420 11.02 -24.14 9.12
N LEU A 421 12.23 -23.60 8.97
CA LEU A 421 12.68 -22.88 7.78
C LEU A 421 13.50 -23.80 6.87
N SER A 422 13.44 -23.55 5.57
CA SER A 422 14.35 -24.16 4.61
C SER A 422 15.80 -23.76 4.89
N ASN A 423 16.73 -24.70 4.66
CA ASN A 423 18.16 -24.42 4.66
C ASN A 423 18.64 -23.69 3.39
N ARG A 424 17.79 -23.57 2.37
CA ARG A 424 18.14 -23.04 1.05
C ARG A 424 17.31 -21.84 0.60
N SER A 425 16.15 -21.60 1.20
CA SER A 425 15.25 -20.48 0.87
C SER A 425 14.68 -19.85 2.13
N ASN A 426 13.86 -18.80 2.01
CA ASN A 426 13.05 -18.24 3.11
C ASN A 426 11.68 -18.92 3.24
N ARG A 427 11.45 -20.02 2.53
CA ARG A 427 10.26 -20.86 2.73
C ARG A 427 10.26 -21.39 4.16
N GLY A 428 9.10 -21.33 4.80
CA GLY A 428 8.93 -21.72 6.19
C GLY A 428 7.53 -22.23 6.46
N VAL A 429 7.42 -23.31 7.23
CA VAL A 429 6.15 -23.93 7.60
C VAL A 429 6.08 -24.16 9.11
N LEU A 430 4.87 -24.36 9.65
CA LEU A 430 4.72 -24.82 11.02
C LEU A 430 5.46 -26.15 11.23
N SER A 431 6.04 -26.32 12.42
CA SER A 431 6.75 -27.55 12.78
C SER A 431 5.87 -28.81 12.77
N THR A 432 4.55 -28.64 12.80
CA THR A 432 3.56 -29.72 12.67
C THR A 432 3.50 -30.33 11.27
N LEU A 433 3.96 -29.62 10.24
CA LEU A 433 4.07 -30.15 8.88
C LEU A 433 5.40 -30.89 8.69
N THR A 434 6.50 -30.31 9.15
CA THR A 434 7.81 -30.95 9.20
C THR A 434 8.72 -30.24 10.19
N THR A 435 9.62 -30.99 10.83
CA THR A 435 10.73 -30.45 11.64
C THR A 435 12.07 -30.52 10.91
N ASP A 436 12.12 -31.10 9.70
CA ASP A 436 13.35 -31.20 8.89
C ASP A 436 13.42 -30.04 7.89
N PRO A 437 14.41 -29.12 8.02
CA PRO A 437 14.67 -28.04 7.07
C PRO A 437 14.81 -28.48 5.62
N ASN A 438 15.28 -29.71 5.35
CA ASN A 438 15.46 -30.22 3.99
C ASN A 438 14.13 -30.58 3.30
N GLN A 439 13.06 -30.77 4.07
CA GLN A 439 11.73 -31.10 3.55
C GLN A 439 10.85 -29.86 3.37
N VAL A 440 11.28 -28.69 3.84
CA VAL A 440 10.43 -27.49 3.77
C VAL A 440 10.15 -27.10 2.32
N ASP A 441 11.16 -27.13 1.44
CA ASP A 441 10.99 -26.72 0.04
C ASP A 441 10.04 -27.64 -0.75
N THR A 442 9.80 -28.89 -0.31
CA THR A 442 8.88 -29.84 -0.96
C THR A 442 7.40 -29.55 -0.65
N LEU A 443 7.13 -28.71 0.35
CA LEU A 443 5.81 -28.23 0.74
C LEU A 443 5.41 -26.93 0.02
N PHE A 444 6.17 -26.55 -0.99
CA PHE A 444 5.91 -25.43 -1.87
C PHE A 444 6.07 -25.87 -3.32
N ASP A 445 5.34 -25.23 -4.23
CA ASP A 445 5.57 -25.43 -5.65
C ASP A 445 6.84 -24.68 -6.13
N ALA A 446 7.08 -24.72 -7.44
CA ALA A 446 8.23 -24.05 -8.04
C ALA A 446 8.16 -22.51 -7.91
N GLY A 447 6.96 -21.92 -7.88
CA GLY A 447 6.72 -20.48 -7.72
C GLY A 447 6.74 -19.99 -6.28
N GLY A 448 6.96 -20.88 -5.30
CA GLY A 448 7.00 -20.49 -3.90
C GLY A 448 5.62 -20.35 -3.26
N HIS A 449 4.63 -21.05 -3.78
CA HIS A 449 3.30 -21.11 -3.19
C HIS A 449 3.16 -22.37 -2.32
N GLN A 450 2.74 -22.22 -1.07
CA GLN A 450 2.64 -23.34 -0.12
C GLN A 450 1.57 -24.33 -0.59
N THR A 451 1.84 -25.64 -0.59
CA THR A 451 0.92 -26.68 -1.13
C THR A 451 0.12 -27.41 -0.05
N SER A 452 0.47 -27.22 1.23
CA SER A 452 -0.21 -27.82 2.37
C SER A 452 -0.35 -26.79 3.49
N LEU A 453 -1.57 -26.40 3.84
CA LEU A 453 -1.84 -25.36 4.86
C LEU A 453 -1.54 -25.87 6.27
N LEU A 454 -2.09 -27.04 6.59
CA LEU A 454 -2.00 -27.78 7.85
C LEU A 454 -2.02 -29.29 7.51
N PRO A 455 -1.65 -30.19 8.44
CA PRO A 455 -1.77 -31.63 8.21
C PRO A 455 -3.17 -32.02 7.72
N GLY A 456 -3.25 -32.62 6.53
CA GLY A 456 -4.51 -33.01 5.89
C GLY A 456 -5.25 -31.90 5.11
N GLN A 457 -4.71 -30.68 5.06
CA GLN A 457 -5.30 -29.56 4.32
C GLN A 457 -4.44 -29.14 3.13
N THR A 458 -4.87 -29.44 1.91
CA THR A 458 -4.09 -29.14 0.69
C THR A 458 -4.52 -27.82 0.04
N LEU A 459 -3.54 -27.16 -0.59
CA LEU A 459 -3.70 -25.89 -1.28
C LEU A 459 -3.46 -26.09 -2.77
N ILE A 460 -4.41 -25.62 -3.58
CA ILE A 460 -4.34 -25.66 -5.05
C ILE A 460 -4.24 -24.24 -5.56
N TRP A 461 -3.32 -23.99 -6.48
CA TRP A 461 -3.03 -22.67 -7.04
C TRP A 461 -3.43 -22.59 -8.52
N THR A 462 -3.81 -21.39 -8.98
CA THR A 462 -4.05 -21.12 -10.40
C THR A 462 -2.72 -21.11 -11.16
N PRO A 463 -2.74 -21.23 -12.51
CA PRO A 463 -1.55 -21.01 -13.32
C PRO A 463 -0.89 -19.64 -13.11
N ARG A 464 -1.62 -18.65 -12.57
CA ARG A 464 -1.14 -17.30 -12.24
C ARG A 464 -0.55 -17.17 -10.83
N GLY A 465 -0.54 -18.24 -10.03
CA GLY A 465 -0.04 -18.20 -8.66
C GLY A 465 -1.02 -17.64 -7.63
N GLU A 466 -2.33 -17.62 -7.95
CA GLU A 466 -3.38 -17.23 -7.01
C GLU A 466 -3.96 -18.47 -6.32
N LEU A 467 -4.42 -18.36 -5.07
CA LEU A 467 -4.98 -19.50 -4.36
C LEU A 467 -6.32 -19.89 -5.01
N LYS A 468 -6.39 -21.04 -5.68
CA LYS A 468 -7.61 -21.54 -6.35
C LYS A 468 -8.55 -22.21 -5.35
N GLN A 469 -8.01 -23.06 -4.47
CA GLN A 469 -8.82 -23.89 -3.58
C GLN A 469 -8.04 -24.34 -2.34
N VAL A 470 -8.73 -24.42 -1.22
CA VAL A 470 -8.29 -25.07 0.02
C VAL A 470 -9.17 -26.27 0.28
N ASN A 471 -8.57 -27.46 0.35
CA ASN A 471 -9.26 -28.68 0.76
C ASN A 471 -9.07 -28.85 2.26
N ASN A 472 -10.11 -28.66 3.06
CA ASN A 472 -10.02 -28.66 4.52
C ASN A 472 -10.28 -30.03 5.17
N GLY A 473 -10.42 -31.10 4.39
CA GLY A 473 -10.82 -32.43 4.87
C GLY A 473 -12.29 -32.70 4.58
N PRO A 474 -13.23 -32.37 5.49
CA PRO A 474 -14.66 -32.54 5.21
C PRO A 474 -15.17 -31.55 4.16
N GLY A 475 -14.70 -30.29 4.18
CA GLY A 475 -15.18 -29.24 3.27
C GLY A 475 -14.09 -28.66 2.36
N ASN A 476 -14.52 -27.90 1.36
CA ASN A 476 -13.65 -27.19 0.41
C ASN A 476 -13.99 -25.70 0.40
N GLU A 477 -13.00 -24.84 0.17
CA GLU A 477 -13.22 -23.43 -0.13
C GLU A 477 -12.44 -23.04 -1.38
N TRP A 478 -13.11 -22.45 -2.38
CA TRP A 478 -12.50 -22.11 -3.66
C TRP A 478 -12.86 -20.70 -4.11
N TYR A 479 -12.03 -20.14 -4.99
CA TYR A 479 -12.04 -18.72 -5.33
C TYR A 479 -11.91 -18.48 -6.83
N ARG A 480 -12.37 -17.30 -7.29
CA ARG A 480 -12.07 -16.77 -8.64
C ARG A 480 -11.61 -15.32 -8.55
N TYR A 481 -10.69 -14.95 -9.44
CA TYR A 481 -10.05 -13.64 -9.49
C TYR A 481 -10.23 -13.03 -10.88
N ASP A 482 -10.34 -11.70 -10.93
CA ASP A 482 -10.32 -10.94 -12.18
C ASP A 482 -8.91 -10.88 -12.77
N SER A 483 -8.76 -10.20 -13.92
CA SER A 483 -7.45 -10.03 -14.57
C SER A 483 -6.40 -9.31 -13.72
N ASN A 484 -6.82 -8.53 -12.70
CA ASN A 484 -5.94 -7.79 -11.81
C ASN A 484 -5.53 -8.60 -10.57
N GLY A 485 -5.99 -9.85 -10.45
CA GLY A 485 -5.75 -10.71 -9.29
C GLY A 485 -6.67 -10.40 -8.09
N MET A 486 -7.74 -9.64 -8.29
CA MET A 486 -8.69 -9.31 -7.21
C MET A 486 -9.82 -10.33 -7.17
N ARG A 487 -10.13 -10.83 -5.97
CA ARG A 487 -11.13 -11.87 -5.73
C ARG A 487 -12.54 -11.36 -6.06
N GLN A 488 -13.20 -12.05 -6.99
CA GLN A 488 -14.56 -11.76 -7.44
C GLN A 488 -15.59 -12.74 -6.85
N LEU A 489 -15.14 -13.96 -6.53
CA LEU A 489 -15.99 -15.02 -5.99
C LEU A 489 -15.26 -15.83 -4.92
N LYS A 490 -15.98 -16.16 -3.84
CA LYS A 490 -15.60 -17.17 -2.85
C LYS A 490 -16.76 -18.14 -2.68
N VAL A 491 -16.46 -19.44 -2.63
CA VAL A 491 -17.44 -20.49 -2.35
C VAL A 491 -16.87 -21.44 -1.31
N SER A 492 -17.60 -21.65 -0.22
CA SER A 492 -17.28 -22.58 0.86
C SER A 492 -18.32 -23.70 0.90
N GLU A 493 -17.86 -24.94 0.94
CA GLU A 493 -18.68 -26.14 0.94
C GLU A 493 -18.38 -26.95 2.19
N GLN A 494 -19.39 -27.16 3.04
CA GLN A 494 -19.27 -27.91 4.28
C GLN A 494 -20.26 -29.07 4.28
N PRO A 495 -19.81 -30.33 4.36
CA PRO A 495 -20.71 -31.45 4.56
C PRO A 495 -21.24 -31.41 5.99
N THR A 496 -22.54 -31.60 6.10
CA THR A 496 -23.26 -31.88 7.36
C THR A 496 -23.69 -33.35 7.35
N GLN A 497 -24.24 -33.86 8.46
CA GLN A 497 -24.51 -35.31 8.63
C GLN A 497 -25.24 -35.98 7.45
N ASN A 498 -26.11 -35.27 6.72
CA ASN A 498 -26.82 -35.80 5.54
C ASN A 498 -26.93 -34.81 4.34
N THR A 499 -26.36 -33.60 4.43
CA THR A 499 -26.55 -32.53 3.42
C THR A 499 -25.26 -31.74 3.22
N THR A 500 -25.08 -31.06 2.08
CA THR A 500 -23.98 -30.12 1.90
C THR A 500 -24.50 -28.70 2.02
N GLN A 501 -23.93 -27.93 2.95
CA GLN A 501 -24.14 -26.49 3.03
C GLN A 501 -23.10 -25.80 2.15
N GLN A 502 -23.56 -24.93 1.26
CA GLN A 502 -22.69 -24.10 0.42
C GLN A 502 -22.92 -22.63 0.75
N GLN A 503 -21.86 -21.89 0.99
CA GLN A 503 -21.88 -20.44 1.15
C GLN A 503 -21.15 -19.81 -0.03
N ARG A 504 -21.85 -18.95 -0.78
CA ARG A 504 -21.34 -18.23 -1.95
C ARG A 504 -21.25 -16.75 -1.62
N VAL A 505 -20.13 -16.11 -1.91
CA VAL A 505 -19.93 -14.66 -1.78
C VAL A 505 -19.43 -14.09 -3.10
N ILE A 506 -20.19 -13.17 -3.68
CA ILE A 506 -19.80 -12.37 -4.86
C ILE A 506 -19.40 -10.98 -4.38
N TYR A 507 -18.21 -10.52 -4.77
CA TYR A 507 -17.68 -9.20 -4.40
C TYR A 507 -17.91 -8.21 -5.53
N LEU A 508 -18.64 -7.12 -5.25
CA LEU A 508 -19.00 -6.07 -6.20
C LEU A 508 -18.64 -4.69 -5.61
N PRO A 509 -18.52 -3.64 -6.44
CA PRO A 509 -18.32 -2.29 -5.94
C PRO A 509 -19.42 -1.86 -4.95
N GLY A 510 -19.04 -1.62 -3.69
CA GLY A 510 -19.95 -1.18 -2.62
C GLY A 510 -20.90 -2.26 -2.10
N LEU A 511 -20.77 -3.52 -2.51
CA LEU A 511 -21.74 -4.58 -2.24
C LEU A 511 -21.10 -5.97 -2.24
N GLU A 512 -21.44 -6.80 -1.26
CA GLU A 512 -21.19 -8.24 -1.29
C GLU A 512 -22.52 -8.98 -1.33
N LEU A 513 -22.64 -10.00 -2.19
CA LEU A 513 -23.83 -10.85 -2.27
C LEU A 513 -23.51 -12.21 -1.65
N HIS A 514 -24.13 -12.50 -0.51
CA HIS A 514 -23.95 -13.72 0.26
C HIS A 514 -25.18 -14.62 0.06
N THR A 515 -24.97 -15.83 -0.43
CA THR A 515 -26.03 -16.84 -0.59
C THR A 515 -25.62 -18.12 0.13
N THR A 516 -26.45 -18.55 1.09
CA THR A 516 -26.30 -19.84 1.75
C THR A 516 -27.32 -20.81 1.17
N GLN A 517 -26.86 -21.98 0.74
CA GLN A 517 -27.70 -23.04 0.19
C GLN A 517 -27.50 -24.34 0.98
N SER A 518 -28.58 -25.11 1.12
CA SER A 518 -28.57 -26.48 1.62
C SER A 518 -29.26 -27.37 0.61
N ASN A 519 -28.57 -28.38 0.07
CA ASN A 519 -29.06 -29.24 -1.02
C ASN A 519 -29.69 -28.44 -2.19
N ALA A 520 -28.96 -27.44 -2.69
CA ALA A 520 -29.38 -26.52 -3.76
C ALA A 520 -30.64 -25.66 -3.47
N THR A 521 -31.18 -25.71 -2.25
CA THR A 521 -32.23 -24.80 -1.81
C THR A 521 -31.59 -23.62 -1.10
N THR A 522 -31.90 -22.40 -1.51
CA THR A 522 -31.41 -21.19 -0.84
C THR A 522 -32.07 -21.07 0.54
N THR A 523 -31.26 -21.14 1.59
CA THR A 523 -31.69 -20.97 2.98
C THR A 523 -31.51 -19.54 3.46
N GLU A 524 -30.60 -18.79 2.84
CA GLU A 524 -30.33 -17.38 3.14
C GLU A 524 -29.82 -16.66 1.90
N ALA A 525 -30.34 -15.45 1.67
CA ALA A 525 -29.82 -14.51 0.67
C ALA A 525 -29.65 -13.14 1.34
N LEU A 526 -28.39 -12.74 1.52
CA LEU A 526 -27.96 -11.56 2.25
C LEU A 526 -27.15 -10.64 1.33
N HIS A 527 -27.50 -9.36 1.31
CA HIS A 527 -26.70 -8.29 0.74
C HIS A 527 -25.94 -7.58 1.86
N VAL A 528 -24.62 -7.49 1.72
CA VAL A 528 -23.77 -6.69 2.62
C VAL A 528 -23.31 -5.45 1.87
N ILE A 529 -23.94 -4.31 2.18
CA ILE A 529 -23.61 -3.03 1.54
C ILE A 529 -22.46 -2.40 2.33
N THR A 530 -21.42 -1.95 1.63
CA THR A 530 -20.19 -1.44 2.24
C THR A 530 -20.01 0.04 1.94
N LEU A 531 -19.88 0.87 2.98
CA LEU A 531 -19.70 2.31 2.87
C LEU A 531 -18.38 2.74 3.50
N GLY A 532 -17.53 3.39 2.71
CA GLY A 532 -16.17 3.73 3.10
C GLY A 532 -15.19 2.56 2.96
N GLU A 533 -13.93 2.82 3.27
CA GLU A 533 -12.84 1.86 3.12
C GLU A 533 -12.68 1.00 4.38
N ALA A 534 -12.47 -0.31 4.18
CA ALA A 534 -12.20 -1.24 5.28
C ALA A 534 -10.93 -0.81 6.04
N GLY A 535 -10.99 -0.86 7.38
CA GLY A 535 -9.93 -0.37 8.26
C GLY A 535 -9.88 1.16 8.44
N ARG A 536 -10.87 1.90 7.91
CA ARG A 536 -11.00 3.37 8.09
C ARG A 536 -12.38 3.77 8.62
N ALA A 537 -12.90 3.05 9.59
CA ALA A 537 -14.24 3.16 10.15
C ALA A 537 -15.34 2.84 9.11
N GLN A 538 -15.19 1.72 8.39
CA GLN A 538 -16.19 1.26 7.43
C GLN A 538 -17.53 1.01 8.12
N VAL A 539 -18.63 1.34 7.42
CA VAL A 539 -19.98 0.99 7.82
C VAL A 539 -20.51 -0.09 6.89
N ARG A 540 -21.02 -1.18 7.47
CA ARG A 540 -21.68 -2.27 6.73
C ARG A 540 -23.17 -2.27 7.01
N VAL A 541 -23.98 -2.61 6.03
CA VAL A 541 -25.43 -2.81 6.20
C VAL A 541 -25.82 -4.21 5.75
N LEU A 542 -26.43 -4.97 6.64
CA LEU A 542 -26.94 -6.32 6.38
C LEU A 542 -28.40 -6.25 5.95
N HIS A 543 -28.69 -6.56 4.69
CA HIS A 543 -30.03 -6.56 4.12
C HIS A 543 -30.38 -7.94 3.58
N TRP A 544 -31.42 -8.58 4.14
CA TRP A 544 -31.82 -9.93 3.71
C TRP A 544 -32.92 -9.88 2.65
N GLU A 545 -32.69 -10.52 1.51
CA GLU A 545 -33.76 -10.84 0.56
C GLU A 545 -34.59 -12.04 1.07
N SER A 546 -33.95 -13.01 1.74
CA SER A 546 -34.62 -14.15 2.36
C SER A 546 -33.75 -14.80 3.46
N GLY A 547 -34.37 -15.61 4.33
CA GLY A 547 -33.62 -16.40 5.32
C GLY A 547 -33.01 -15.62 6.49
N LYS A 548 -33.52 -14.41 6.75
CA LYS A 548 -33.07 -13.58 7.88
C LYS A 548 -33.19 -14.37 9.20
N PRO A 549 -32.12 -14.46 10.01
CA PRO A 549 -32.19 -15.11 11.31
C PRO A 549 -33.20 -14.46 12.26
N GLU A 550 -33.72 -15.25 13.19
CA GLU A 550 -34.43 -14.73 14.36
C GLU A 550 -33.46 -13.95 15.27
N GLY A 551 -33.96 -12.89 15.90
CA GLY A 551 -33.17 -12.04 16.79
C GLY A 551 -32.25 -11.01 16.12
N VAL A 552 -32.13 -11.02 14.78
CA VAL A 552 -31.40 -10.00 14.02
C VAL A 552 -32.39 -9.11 13.26
N ASN A 553 -32.21 -7.79 13.34
CA ASN A 553 -33.02 -6.84 12.62
C ASN A 553 -32.62 -6.80 11.14
N ASP A 554 -33.59 -6.67 10.24
CA ASP A 554 -33.28 -6.42 8.83
C ASP A 554 -32.69 -5.02 8.65
N ASN A 555 -31.90 -4.82 7.60
CA ASN A 555 -31.19 -3.57 7.31
C ASN A 555 -30.29 -3.11 8.47
N GLN A 556 -29.70 -4.05 9.22
CA GLN A 556 -28.86 -3.75 10.37
C GLN A 556 -27.61 -3.00 9.93
N LEU A 557 -27.42 -1.78 10.44
CA LEU A 557 -26.16 -1.04 10.30
C LEU A 557 -25.14 -1.54 11.34
N ARG A 558 -23.90 -1.71 10.88
CA ARG A 558 -22.75 -2.12 11.69
C ARG A 558 -21.61 -1.16 11.43
N TYR A 559 -21.37 -0.28 12.40
CA TYR A 559 -20.30 0.72 12.37
C TYR A 559 -19.03 0.11 12.96
N SER A 560 -17.96 0.01 12.16
CA SER A 560 -16.65 -0.44 12.65
C SER A 560 -15.87 0.71 13.28
N TYR A 561 -15.19 0.44 14.39
CA TYR A 561 -14.22 1.34 15.02
C TYR A 561 -12.89 0.62 15.12
N ASP A 562 -11.92 1.16 14.40
CA ASP A 562 -10.69 0.47 14.07
C ASP A 562 -9.50 1.06 14.85
N ASN A 563 -8.47 0.25 15.08
CA ASN A 563 -7.20 0.72 15.67
C ASN A 563 -6.27 1.35 14.62
N LEU A 564 -5.05 1.72 15.02
CA LEU A 564 -4.03 2.38 14.17
C LEU A 564 -3.81 1.73 12.80
N ILE A 565 -3.80 0.41 12.73
CA ILE A 565 -3.54 -0.36 11.49
C ILE A 565 -4.84 -0.82 10.82
N GLY A 566 -6.00 -0.28 11.23
CA GLY A 566 -7.29 -0.62 10.65
C GLY A 566 -7.91 -1.93 11.15
N SER A 567 -7.43 -2.52 12.26
CA SER A 567 -8.09 -3.70 12.83
C SER A 567 -9.41 -3.31 13.53
N SER A 568 -10.51 -3.96 13.15
CA SER A 568 -11.86 -3.70 13.69
C SER A 568 -12.00 -4.19 15.12
N GLN A 569 -11.92 -3.29 16.11
CA GLN A 569 -12.00 -3.65 17.52
C GLN A 569 -13.41 -3.61 18.07
N LEU A 570 -14.24 -2.67 17.62
CA LEU A 570 -15.64 -2.56 18.05
C LEU A 570 -16.56 -2.47 16.84
N GLU A 571 -17.69 -3.18 16.91
CA GLU A 571 -18.83 -2.96 16.02
C GLU A 571 -20.00 -2.38 16.83
N LEU A 572 -20.59 -1.30 16.34
CA LEU A 572 -21.78 -0.68 16.95
C LEU A 572 -22.98 -0.73 16.03
N ASP A 573 -24.18 -0.81 16.60
CA ASP A 573 -25.45 -0.74 15.86
C ASP A 573 -25.88 0.70 15.51
N ASN A 574 -27.09 0.85 14.96
CA ASN A 574 -27.68 2.14 14.60
C ASN A 574 -28.10 3.02 15.79
N GLN A 575 -28.10 2.50 17.01
CA GLN A 575 -28.27 3.27 18.26
C GLN A 575 -26.94 3.48 19.01
N GLY A 576 -25.81 3.03 18.44
CA GLY A 576 -24.50 3.12 19.06
C GLY A 576 -24.32 2.14 20.23
N GLN A 577 -25.10 1.05 20.30
CA GLN A 577 -24.85 -0.05 21.23
C GLN A 577 -23.80 -0.99 20.65
N ILE A 578 -23.01 -1.60 21.53
CA ILE A 578 -21.98 -2.56 21.13
C ILE A 578 -22.66 -3.81 20.59
N ILE A 579 -22.27 -4.25 19.40
CA ILE A 579 -22.63 -5.56 18.84
C ILE A 579 -21.53 -6.56 19.19
N SER A 580 -20.27 -6.20 18.92
CA SER A 580 -19.10 -7.04 19.13
C SER A 580 -17.86 -6.26 19.56
N GLU A 581 -16.96 -6.95 20.25
CA GLU A 581 -15.63 -6.50 20.67
C GLU A 581 -14.59 -7.56 20.30
N GLU A 582 -13.48 -7.13 19.68
CA GLU A 582 -12.38 -8.01 19.28
C GLU A 582 -11.01 -7.39 19.57
N GLU A 583 -10.10 -8.19 20.10
CA GLU A 583 -8.68 -7.85 20.17
C GLU A 583 -7.81 -8.92 19.53
N TYR A 584 -6.64 -8.49 19.07
CA TYR A 584 -5.74 -9.31 18.28
C TYR A 584 -4.38 -9.42 18.97
N TYR A 585 -3.80 -10.62 18.93
CA TYR A 585 -2.36 -10.78 19.04
C TYR A 585 -1.67 -9.95 17.94
N PRO A 586 -0.41 -9.52 18.14
CA PRO A 586 0.27 -8.61 17.21
C PRO A 586 0.27 -9.06 15.75
N PHE A 587 0.41 -10.36 15.49
CA PHE A 587 0.41 -10.94 14.13
C PHE A 587 -1.01 -11.35 13.66
N GLY A 588 -2.07 -10.76 14.21
CA GLY A 588 -3.44 -10.84 13.69
C GLY A 588 -4.29 -12.03 14.12
N GLY A 589 -3.78 -12.90 15.00
CA GLY A 589 -4.62 -13.91 15.65
C GLY A 589 -5.59 -13.27 16.64
N THR A 590 -6.84 -13.73 16.70
CA THR A 590 -7.80 -13.24 17.69
C THR A 590 -7.39 -13.66 19.11
N ALA A 591 -7.20 -12.69 20.00
CA ALA A 591 -6.90 -12.88 21.42
C ALA A 591 -8.15 -12.73 22.30
N LEU A 592 -9.08 -11.86 21.89
CA LEU A 592 -10.35 -11.63 22.54
C LEU A 592 -11.45 -11.53 21.48
N TRP A 593 -12.58 -12.18 21.72
CA TRP A 593 -13.77 -12.10 20.88
C TRP A 593 -15.03 -12.18 21.73
N ALA A 594 -15.78 -11.08 21.81
CA ALA A 594 -17.03 -11.01 22.57
C ALA A 594 -18.13 -10.40 21.70
N ALA A 595 -19.37 -10.81 21.93
CA ALA A 595 -20.53 -10.29 21.22
C ALA A 595 -21.80 -10.43 22.05
N ASN A 596 -22.81 -9.59 21.80
CA ASN A 596 -24.10 -9.71 22.49
C ASN A 596 -24.89 -10.96 22.07
N SER A 597 -24.67 -11.43 20.85
CA SER A 597 -25.36 -12.56 20.26
C SER A 597 -24.39 -13.36 19.39
N GLN A 598 -24.43 -14.70 19.54
CA GLN A 598 -23.69 -15.61 18.67
C GLN A 598 -24.10 -15.43 17.20
N THR A 599 -25.39 -15.23 16.94
CA THR A 599 -25.92 -15.06 15.58
C THR A 599 -25.37 -13.78 14.94
N GLU A 600 -25.37 -12.67 15.67
CA GLU A 600 -24.83 -11.40 15.16
C GLU A 600 -23.31 -11.42 14.99
N ALA A 601 -22.60 -12.20 15.80
CA ALA A 601 -21.16 -12.37 15.71
C ALA A 601 -20.72 -13.04 14.42
N ASN A 602 -21.55 -13.96 13.88
CA ASN A 602 -21.23 -14.72 12.66
C ASN A 602 -21.15 -13.83 11.40
N TYR A 603 -21.76 -12.64 11.41
CA TYR A 603 -21.74 -11.72 10.27
C TYR A 603 -20.56 -10.74 10.25
N LYS A 604 -19.66 -10.79 11.25
CA LYS A 604 -18.40 -10.01 11.21
C LYS A 604 -17.36 -10.73 10.35
N THR A 605 -17.13 -10.20 9.15
CA THR A 605 -16.16 -10.75 8.18
C THR A 605 -14.81 -10.00 8.19
N ILE A 606 -14.84 -8.67 8.28
CA ILE A 606 -13.65 -7.82 8.36
C ILE A 606 -13.14 -7.74 9.80
N ARG A 607 -11.86 -8.03 10.00
CA ARG A 607 -11.25 -8.16 11.33
C ARG A 607 -9.90 -7.44 11.40
N TYR A 608 -8.80 -8.17 11.40
CA TYR A 608 -7.45 -7.62 11.50
C TYR A 608 -7.03 -6.84 10.25
N SER A 609 -6.42 -5.67 10.45
CA SER A 609 -5.86 -4.81 9.39
C SER A 609 -6.84 -4.46 8.26
N GLY A 610 -8.15 -4.36 8.56
CA GLY A 610 -9.19 -4.10 7.57
C GLY A 610 -9.39 -5.24 6.57
N LYS A 611 -8.93 -6.46 6.88
CA LYS A 611 -9.01 -7.63 5.99
C LYS A 611 -10.05 -8.64 6.42
N GLU A 612 -10.58 -9.32 5.42
CA GLU A 612 -11.51 -10.44 5.62
C GLU A 612 -10.75 -11.67 6.11
N ARG A 613 -11.28 -12.31 7.16
CA ARG A 613 -10.81 -13.62 7.60
C ARG A 613 -11.73 -14.71 7.03
N ASP A 614 -11.19 -15.55 6.16
CA ASP A 614 -11.93 -16.63 5.53
C ASP A 614 -12.15 -17.81 6.49
N ALA A 615 -13.03 -18.76 6.12
CA ALA A 615 -13.37 -19.91 6.96
C ALA A 615 -12.15 -20.83 7.20
N THR A 616 -11.18 -20.80 6.28
CA THR A 616 -9.87 -21.46 6.43
C THR A 616 -9.00 -20.88 7.55
N GLY A 617 -9.35 -19.69 8.05
CA GLY A 617 -8.60 -18.92 9.03
C GLY A 617 -7.59 -17.94 8.42
N LEU A 618 -7.33 -18.04 7.13
CA LEU A 618 -6.45 -17.14 6.38
C LEU A 618 -7.08 -15.75 6.26
N TYR A 619 -6.23 -14.73 6.21
CA TYR A 619 -6.66 -13.39 5.83
C TYR A 619 -6.39 -13.16 4.34
N TYR A 620 -7.39 -12.67 3.62
CA TYR A 620 -7.25 -12.26 2.22
C TYR A 620 -6.83 -10.80 2.14
N TYR A 621 -5.64 -10.53 1.58
CA TYR A 621 -5.11 -9.16 1.47
C TYR A 621 -5.29 -8.55 0.08
N GLY A 622 -5.68 -9.32 -0.94
CA GLY A 622 -5.66 -8.89 -2.35
C GLY A 622 -4.79 -9.84 -3.16
N TYR A 623 -3.49 -9.57 -3.23
CA TYR A 623 -2.55 -10.39 -4.00
C TYR A 623 -2.05 -11.63 -3.25
N ARG A 624 -2.19 -11.66 -1.92
CA ARG A 624 -1.72 -12.77 -1.09
C ARG A 624 -2.70 -13.13 0.03
N TYR A 625 -2.54 -14.36 0.53
CA TYR A 625 -3.19 -14.85 1.74
C TYR A 625 -2.18 -14.87 2.90
N TYR A 626 -2.63 -14.49 4.09
CA TYR A 626 -1.81 -14.35 5.28
C TYR A 626 -2.17 -15.37 6.37
N GLN A 627 -1.16 -15.97 7.00
CA GLN A 627 -1.30 -16.94 8.10
C GLN A 627 -1.06 -16.26 9.47
N PRO A 628 -2.10 -15.81 10.20
CA PRO A 628 -1.94 -15.08 11.44
C PRO A 628 -1.36 -15.91 12.61
N TRP A 629 -1.46 -17.24 12.53
CA TRP A 629 -0.86 -18.15 13.52
C TRP A 629 0.62 -18.42 13.29
N ALA A 630 1.12 -18.16 12.08
CA ALA A 630 2.51 -18.37 11.70
C ALA A 630 3.29 -17.06 11.49
N GLY A 631 2.58 -15.93 11.39
CA GLY A 631 3.18 -14.60 11.21
C GLY A 631 3.81 -14.39 9.83
N ARG A 632 3.34 -15.09 8.79
CA ARG A 632 3.94 -15.05 7.44
C ARG A 632 2.92 -15.16 6.31
N TRP A 633 3.32 -14.77 5.12
CA TRP A 633 2.55 -14.94 3.88
C TRP A 633 2.53 -16.40 3.42
N LEU A 634 1.42 -16.79 2.77
CA LEU A 634 1.22 -18.14 2.23
C LEU A 634 2.00 -18.39 0.92
N SER A 635 2.38 -17.32 0.22
CA SER A 635 3.12 -17.33 -1.03
C SER A 635 4.18 -16.23 -1.04
N ALA A 636 5.19 -16.41 -1.91
CA ALA A 636 6.20 -15.39 -2.15
C ALA A 636 5.56 -14.11 -2.71
N ASP A 637 6.17 -12.96 -2.41
CA ASP A 637 5.74 -11.66 -2.89
C ASP A 637 5.75 -11.54 -4.42
N PRO A 638 4.60 -11.29 -5.08
CA PRO A 638 4.56 -11.13 -6.52
C PRO A 638 5.16 -9.80 -7.00
N ALA A 639 5.36 -8.81 -6.12
CA ALA A 639 6.12 -7.59 -6.43
C ALA A 639 7.64 -7.79 -6.28
N GLY A 640 8.08 -8.99 -5.90
CA GLY A 640 9.48 -9.34 -5.75
C GLY A 640 10.13 -8.62 -4.57
N THR A 641 11.33 -8.06 -4.78
CA THR A 641 12.18 -7.56 -3.68
C THR A 641 11.85 -6.15 -3.18
N ILE A 642 10.63 -5.66 -3.42
CA ILE A 642 10.19 -4.31 -3.06
C ILE A 642 10.26 -4.05 -1.54
N ASP A 643 10.03 -5.07 -0.72
CA ASP A 643 10.15 -5.01 0.75
C ASP A 643 11.36 -5.81 1.30
N GLY A 644 12.39 -5.97 0.47
CA GLY A 644 13.63 -6.69 0.80
C GLY A 644 13.71 -8.11 0.22
N LEU A 645 14.76 -8.85 0.59
CA LEU A 645 15.06 -10.15 0.00
C LEU A 645 14.25 -11.33 0.56
N ASN A 646 13.49 -11.10 1.65
CA ASN A 646 12.63 -12.12 2.24
C ASN A 646 11.20 -11.94 1.73
N LEU A 647 10.79 -12.80 0.80
CA LEU A 647 9.51 -12.67 0.10
C LEU A 647 8.29 -13.18 0.90
N TYR A 648 8.50 -13.70 2.12
CA TYR A 648 7.44 -14.22 2.99
C TYR A 648 7.25 -13.41 4.28
N ARG A 649 8.07 -12.37 4.48
CA ARG A 649 8.08 -11.55 5.70
C ARG A 649 6.83 -10.68 5.78
N MET A 650 6.18 -10.70 6.93
CA MET A 650 4.99 -9.89 7.19
C MET A 650 5.41 -8.50 7.72
N VAL A 651 5.14 -7.44 6.95
CA VAL A 651 5.34 -6.02 7.31
C VAL A 651 6.61 -5.74 8.11
N ARG A 652 7.75 -6.21 7.61
CA ARG A 652 9.08 -6.05 8.24
C ARG A 652 9.19 -6.56 9.70
N ASN A 653 8.33 -7.50 10.10
CA ASN A 653 8.20 -7.99 11.48
C ASN A 653 7.78 -6.92 12.51
N ASN A 654 7.14 -5.83 12.06
CA ASN A 654 6.58 -4.79 12.93
C ASN A 654 5.06 -4.62 12.69
N PRO A 655 4.25 -5.64 13.04
CA PRO A 655 2.82 -5.65 12.70
C PRO A 655 1.97 -4.72 13.57
N VAL A 656 2.55 -4.10 14.61
CA VAL A 656 1.85 -3.14 15.47
C VAL A 656 1.90 -1.73 14.89
N SER A 657 3.00 -1.39 14.19
CA SER A 657 3.25 -0.05 13.66
C SER A 657 2.98 0.06 12.16
N LEU A 658 3.01 -1.07 11.44
CA LEU A 658 2.92 -1.12 9.99
C LEU A 658 1.72 -1.97 9.54
N GLN A 659 1.19 -1.64 8.37
CA GLN A 659 0.16 -2.40 7.67
C GLN A 659 0.57 -2.65 6.22
N ASP A 660 0.05 -3.73 5.63
CA ASP A 660 0.14 -3.99 4.19
C ASP A 660 -1.26 -3.85 3.58
N GLU A 661 -1.41 -2.95 2.62
CA GLU A 661 -2.72 -2.62 2.05
C GLU A 661 -3.23 -3.70 1.09
N ASN A 662 -2.35 -4.40 0.37
CA ASN A 662 -2.77 -5.32 -0.69
C ASN A 662 -1.99 -6.65 -0.73
N GLY A 663 -1.04 -6.83 0.19
CA GLY A 663 -0.15 -7.97 0.24
C GLY A 663 1.02 -7.85 -0.73
N LEU A 664 1.56 -6.65 -0.99
CA LEU A 664 2.76 -6.44 -1.85
C LEU A 664 3.90 -5.72 -1.12
N ALA A 665 3.60 -4.61 -0.43
CA ALA A 665 4.61 -3.90 0.34
C ALA A 665 3.97 -2.99 1.40
N PRO A 666 4.55 -2.87 2.60
CA PRO A 666 4.28 -1.75 3.49
C PRO A 666 4.80 -0.44 2.86
N GLU A 667 3.88 0.49 2.65
CA GLU A 667 3.93 1.65 1.75
C GLU A 667 5.29 2.39 1.50
N ARG A 668 5.65 2.51 0.21
CA ARG A 668 6.17 3.73 -0.47
C ARG A 668 5.24 3.97 -1.67
N GLY A 669 4.69 5.18 -1.87
CA GLY A 669 3.62 5.41 -2.86
C GLY A 669 4.09 5.95 -4.22
N LYS A 670 3.70 5.31 -5.32
CA LYS A 670 3.75 5.89 -6.67
C LYS A 670 2.46 6.66 -6.94
N TYR A 671 2.56 7.85 -7.54
CA TYR A 671 1.42 8.72 -7.82
C TYR A 671 1.38 9.03 -9.32
N THR A 672 0.20 8.94 -9.93
CA THR A 672 0.00 9.27 -11.35
C THR A 672 -1.27 10.08 -11.58
N LYS A 673 -1.31 10.81 -12.69
CA LYS A 673 -2.46 11.60 -13.12
C LYS A 673 -2.48 11.75 -14.62
N GLU A 674 -3.58 11.37 -15.26
CA GLU A 674 -3.87 11.77 -16.64
C GLU A 674 -4.15 13.28 -16.70
N VAL A 675 -3.52 13.97 -17.65
CA VAL A 675 -3.58 15.42 -17.83
C VAL A 675 -4.43 15.74 -19.05
N ASN A 676 -5.59 16.32 -18.79
CA ASN A 676 -6.43 16.94 -19.82
C ASN A 676 -6.26 18.48 -19.82
N PHE A 677 -6.99 19.16 -20.71
CA PHE A 677 -6.97 20.62 -20.84
C PHE A 677 -7.32 21.37 -19.53
N PHE A 678 -8.28 20.86 -18.74
CA PHE A 678 -8.67 21.47 -17.47
C PHE A 678 -7.59 21.27 -16.41
N ASP A 679 -6.92 20.12 -16.37
CA ASP A 679 -5.79 19.89 -15.49
C ASP A 679 -4.61 20.80 -15.86
N GLU A 680 -4.34 20.99 -17.15
CA GLU A 680 -3.34 21.97 -17.61
C GLU A 680 -3.69 23.40 -17.13
N LEU A 681 -4.97 23.78 -17.16
CA LEU A 681 -5.44 25.07 -16.63
C LEU A 681 -5.32 25.14 -15.10
N LYS A 682 -5.66 24.06 -14.39
CA LYS A 682 -5.49 23.95 -12.92
C LYS A 682 -4.02 24.10 -12.54
N PHE A 683 -3.09 23.43 -13.23
CA PHE A 683 -1.66 23.59 -13.01
C PHE A 683 -1.21 25.02 -13.30
N LYS A 684 -1.70 25.64 -14.39
CA LYS A 684 -1.41 27.06 -14.70
C LYS A 684 -1.90 28.01 -13.61
N LEU A 685 -3.09 27.76 -13.05
CA LEU A 685 -3.70 28.55 -11.96
C LEU A 685 -2.98 28.31 -10.63
N ALA A 686 -2.73 27.06 -10.27
CA ALA A 686 -1.97 26.66 -9.08
C ALA A 686 -0.56 27.26 -9.11
N ALA A 687 0.10 27.24 -10.26
CA ALA A 687 1.37 27.92 -10.47
C ALA A 687 1.27 29.44 -10.44
N LYS A 688 0.12 30.05 -10.72
CA LYS A 688 -0.09 31.50 -10.56
C LYS A 688 -0.27 31.87 -9.08
N ASN A 689 -0.95 31.02 -8.32
CA ASN A 689 -1.24 31.22 -6.90
C ASN A 689 -0.11 30.76 -5.97
N SER A 690 0.79 29.90 -6.46
CA SER A 690 1.97 29.48 -5.71
C SER A 690 2.88 30.67 -5.41
N HIS A 691 3.38 30.71 -4.19
CA HIS A 691 4.29 31.73 -3.70
C HIS A 691 5.24 31.15 -2.68
N VAL A 692 6.39 31.80 -2.52
CA VAL A 692 7.33 31.53 -1.44
C VAL A 692 7.14 32.61 -0.39
N VAL A 693 7.26 32.26 0.89
CA VAL A 693 7.30 33.23 1.99
C VAL A 693 8.70 33.24 2.60
N LYS A 694 9.20 34.41 2.99
CA LYS A 694 10.51 34.60 3.66
C LYS A 694 10.29 35.09 5.07
N TRP A 695 11.09 34.62 6.01
CA TRP A 695 11.09 35.12 7.38
C TRP A 695 11.49 36.61 7.41
N ASN A 696 10.69 37.43 8.06
CA ASN A 696 10.96 38.82 8.36
C ASN A 696 11.29 38.95 9.85
N GLU A 697 12.54 39.30 10.16
CA GLU A 697 13.01 39.41 11.54
C GLU A 697 12.33 40.55 12.30
N LYS A 698 12.05 41.67 11.63
CA LYS A 698 11.42 42.84 12.27
C LYS A 698 9.99 42.55 12.72
N GLU A 699 9.30 41.69 11.97
CA GLU A 699 7.89 41.34 12.21
C GLU A 699 7.74 39.96 12.87
N SER A 700 8.84 39.23 13.07
CA SER A 700 8.84 37.84 13.57
C SER A 700 7.80 36.94 12.88
N SER A 701 7.65 37.10 11.56
CA SER A 701 6.64 36.39 10.78
C SER A 701 7.11 36.10 9.35
N TYR A 702 6.44 35.16 8.68
CA TYR A 702 6.72 34.86 7.27
C TYR A 702 5.88 35.75 6.35
N THR A 703 6.52 36.50 5.45
CA THR A 703 5.86 37.39 4.49
C THR A 703 6.08 36.92 3.06
N LYS A 704 5.15 37.27 2.17
CA LYS A 704 5.20 36.86 0.75
C LYS A 704 6.45 37.42 0.06
N ASN A 705 7.30 36.55 -0.43
CA ASN A 705 8.49 36.89 -1.18
C ASN A 705 8.24 36.81 -2.70
N LYS A 706 8.68 37.84 -3.42
CA LYS A 706 8.60 37.91 -4.89
C LYS A 706 9.98 37.93 -5.57
N SER A 707 11.08 37.80 -4.82
CA SER A 707 12.45 37.90 -5.33
C SER A 707 12.91 36.62 -6.02
N LEU A 708 12.31 35.45 -5.72
CA LEU A 708 12.70 34.19 -6.36
C LEU A 708 12.01 33.93 -7.71
N LYS A 709 12.70 33.20 -8.60
CA LYS A 709 12.23 32.79 -9.94
C LYS A 709 12.73 31.39 -10.28
N VAL A 710 11.87 30.60 -10.91
CA VAL A 710 12.25 29.28 -11.47
C VAL A 710 12.80 29.45 -12.88
N VAL A 711 13.96 28.87 -13.15
CA VAL A 711 14.63 28.80 -14.45
C VAL A 711 14.79 27.33 -14.87
N ARG A 712 14.83 27.08 -16.18
CA ARG A 712 15.20 25.77 -16.73
C ARG A 712 16.70 25.83 -17.02
N VAL A 713 17.46 24.85 -16.56
CA VAL A 713 18.91 24.78 -16.69
C VAL A 713 19.25 24.52 -18.16
N GLY A 714 20.28 25.17 -18.69
CA GLY A 714 20.72 25.01 -20.08
C GLY A 714 19.86 25.71 -21.15
N ASP A 715 18.72 26.31 -20.81
CA ASP A 715 17.93 27.11 -21.77
C ASP A 715 18.72 28.39 -22.16
N SER A 716 18.98 28.58 -23.45
CA SER A 716 19.50 29.82 -24.03
C SER A 716 18.41 30.89 -24.10
N ASN A 717 17.97 31.41 -22.95
CA ASN A 717 16.76 32.21 -22.86
C ASN A 717 17.01 33.73 -23.14
N PRO A 718 16.22 34.38 -24.02
CA PRO A 718 16.24 35.84 -24.23
C PRO A 718 15.71 36.68 -23.06
N SER A 719 15.24 36.08 -21.96
CA SER A 719 14.70 36.78 -20.77
C SER A 719 15.73 37.18 -19.70
N GLY A 720 17.02 37.02 -19.97
CA GLY A 720 18.12 37.54 -19.13
C GLY A 720 18.52 36.69 -17.92
N TYR A 721 18.18 35.39 -17.90
CA TYR A 721 18.60 34.45 -16.86
C TYR A 721 19.08 33.12 -17.46
N LEU A 722 20.38 32.85 -17.37
CA LEU A 722 21.08 31.69 -17.90
C LEU A 722 21.79 31.01 -16.73
N LEU A 723 21.60 29.70 -16.62
CA LEU A 723 22.28 28.84 -15.67
C LEU A 723 22.74 27.61 -16.44
N SER A 724 24.06 27.43 -16.57
CA SER A 724 24.62 26.30 -17.28
C SER A 724 24.47 25.01 -16.47
N HIS A 725 24.56 23.84 -17.13
CA HIS A 725 24.56 22.56 -16.44
C HIS A 725 25.76 22.43 -15.47
N GLU A 726 26.91 23.01 -15.81
CA GLU A 726 28.10 23.03 -14.94
C GLU A 726 27.91 23.89 -13.68
N GLU A 727 27.35 25.10 -13.84
CA GLU A 727 27.02 25.97 -12.71
C GLU A 727 25.97 25.31 -11.80
N PHE A 728 24.98 24.66 -12.42
CA PHE A 728 23.96 23.92 -11.71
C PHE A 728 24.54 22.74 -10.93
N LEU A 729 25.35 21.89 -11.58
CA LEU A 729 26.04 20.76 -10.95
C LEU A 729 26.83 21.20 -9.72
N LYS A 730 27.64 22.24 -9.86
CA LYS A 730 28.45 22.79 -8.76
C LYS A 730 27.58 23.20 -7.56
N GLY A 731 26.42 23.83 -7.81
CA GLY A 731 25.51 24.21 -6.74
C GLY A 731 24.78 23.03 -6.08
N ILE A 732 24.49 21.95 -6.84
CA ILE A 732 23.95 20.69 -6.30
C ILE A 732 25.00 19.97 -5.44
N GLU A 733 26.24 19.85 -5.92
CA GLU A 733 27.35 19.24 -5.16
C GLU A 733 27.64 20.01 -3.86
N LYS A 734 27.59 21.35 -3.89
CA LYS A 734 27.67 22.17 -2.68
C LYS A 734 26.53 21.89 -1.71
N SER A 735 25.31 21.80 -2.22
CA SER A 735 24.15 21.45 -1.39
C SER A 735 24.31 20.06 -0.78
N GLN A 736 24.83 19.09 -1.54
CA GLN A 736 25.13 17.73 -1.06
C GLN A 736 26.10 17.74 0.12
N ILE A 737 27.21 18.47 0.01
CA ILE A 737 28.19 18.61 1.10
C ILE A 737 27.53 19.20 2.35
N ILE A 738 26.69 20.22 2.19
CA ILE A 738 25.98 20.84 3.31
C ILE A 738 24.94 19.89 3.90
N TYR A 739 24.24 19.10 3.07
CA TYR A 739 23.31 18.07 3.52
C TYR A 739 24.00 17.05 4.42
N SER A 740 25.10 16.45 3.94
CA SER A 740 25.87 15.46 4.70
C SER A 740 26.39 16.05 6.01
N ARG A 741 26.89 17.30 5.99
CA ARG A 741 27.39 17.95 7.21
C ARG A 741 26.27 18.23 8.23
N LEU A 742 25.13 18.77 7.80
CA LEU A 742 24.04 19.11 8.71
C LEU A 742 23.36 17.86 9.29
N GLU A 743 23.26 16.77 8.52
CA GLU A 743 22.71 15.50 9.00
C GLU A 743 23.45 14.97 10.24
N GLU A 744 24.77 15.18 10.31
CA GLU A 744 25.61 14.76 11.44
C GLU A 744 25.48 15.68 12.68
N ASN A 745 24.78 16.81 12.55
CA ASN A 745 24.73 17.81 13.61
C ASN A 745 23.75 17.42 14.72
N ARG A 746 24.30 17.15 15.92
CA ARG A 746 23.54 16.69 17.09
C ARG A 746 22.51 17.69 17.62
N ALA A 747 22.64 18.97 17.26
CA ALA A 747 21.69 20.01 17.67
C ALA A 747 20.38 19.99 16.85
N LEU A 748 20.31 19.21 15.76
CA LEU A 748 19.12 19.11 14.91
C LEU A 748 18.19 17.98 15.35
N SER A 749 16.89 18.17 15.11
CA SER A 749 15.88 17.14 15.34
C SER A 749 16.05 15.95 14.38
N GLU A 750 15.69 14.74 14.82
CA GLU A 750 15.74 13.54 13.98
C GLU A 750 14.91 13.70 12.69
N LYS A 751 13.78 14.40 12.76
CA LYS A 751 12.98 14.79 11.59
C LYS A 751 13.79 15.63 10.58
N SER A 752 14.56 16.61 11.05
CA SER A 752 15.40 17.41 10.18
C SER A 752 16.54 16.57 9.61
N LYS A 753 17.15 15.69 10.40
CA LYS A 753 18.19 14.76 9.92
C LYS A 753 17.68 13.80 8.86
N THR A 754 16.51 13.17 9.02
CA THR A 754 15.92 12.32 7.98
C THR A 754 15.68 13.08 6.68
N ASN A 755 15.18 14.32 6.77
CA ASN A 755 14.99 15.17 5.59
C ASN A 755 16.31 15.61 4.94
N LEU A 756 17.36 15.84 5.75
CA LEU A 756 18.70 16.19 5.29
C LEU A 756 19.40 14.99 4.65
N SER A 757 19.26 13.80 5.23
CA SER A 757 19.75 12.51 4.72
C SER A 757 19.16 12.18 3.36
N LEU A 758 17.83 12.31 3.24
CA LEU A 758 17.16 12.14 1.96
C LEU A 758 17.57 13.23 0.96
N GLY A 759 17.77 14.47 1.42
CA GLY A 759 18.32 15.56 0.60
C GLY A 759 19.72 15.24 0.07
N SER A 760 20.59 14.65 0.91
CA SER A 760 21.91 14.14 0.55
C SER A 760 21.83 13.08 -0.55
N GLU A 761 20.98 12.07 -0.35
CA GLU A 761 20.77 10.98 -1.33
C GLU A 761 20.23 11.50 -2.67
N ILE A 762 19.17 12.32 -2.64
CA ILE A 762 18.59 12.93 -3.85
C ILE A 762 19.61 13.82 -4.57
N SER A 763 20.37 14.65 -3.84
CA SER A 763 21.39 15.51 -4.44
C SER A 763 22.50 14.71 -5.12
N GLY A 764 22.89 13.56 -4.56
CA GLY A 764 23.86 12.65 -5.17
C GLY A 764 23.34 11.90 -6.40
N TYR A 765 22.03 11.61 -6.47
CA TYR A 765 21.41 11.11 -7.71
C TYR A 765 21.34 12.19 -8.78
N MET A 766 20.85 13.38 -8.41
CA MET A 766 20.70 14.51 -9.32
C MET A 766 22.04 14.96 -9.90
N ALA A 767 23.10 15.03 -9.08
CA ALA A 767 24.46 15.36 -9.55
C ALA A 767 24.96 14.38 -10.63
N ARG A 768 24.73 13.07 -10.43
CA ARG A 768 25.07 12.04 -11.44
C ARG A 768 24.30 12.28 -12.74
N THR A 769 22.98 12.46 -12.67
CA THR A 769 22.17 12.68 -13.87
C THR A 769 22.53 13.98 -14.60
N ILE A 770 22.92 15.05 -13.89
CA ILE A 770 23.42 16.28 -14.51
C ILE A 770 24.77 16.01 -15.20
N GLN A 771 25.67 15.26 -14.58
CA GLN A 771 26.97 14.91 -15.16
C GLN A 771 26.85 14.05 -16.42
N ASP A 772 25.91 13.11 -16.43
CA ASP A 772 25.56 12.33 -17.62
C ASP A 772 25.04 13.26 -18.73
N THR A 773 24.15 14.19 -18.37
CA THR A 773 23.60 15.18 -19.31
C THR A 773 24.71 16.08 -19.91
N ILE A 774 25.67 16.56 -19.11
CA ILE A 774 26.81 17.36 -19.58
C ILE A 774 27.64 16.56 -20.60
N SER A 775 27.89 15.29 -20.30
CA SER A 775 28.65 14.39 -21.17
C SER A 775 27.94 14.16 -22.51
N GLU A 776 26.62 13.97 -22.50
CA GLU A 776 25.79 13.85 -23.71
C GLU A 776 25.83 15.12 -24.59
N TYR A 777 25.89 16.31 -23.98
CA TYR A 777 26.03 17.57 -24.73
C TYR A 777 27.43 17.78 -25.32
N ALA A 778 28.47 17.23 -24.71
CA ALA A 778 29.86 17.38 -25.14
C ALA A 778 30.23 16.50 -26.35
N GLU A 779 29.54 15.38 -26.56
CA GLU A 779 29.85 14.44 -27.65
C GLU A 779 29.14 14.74 -28.99
N GLU A 780 28.38 15.84 -29.15
CA GLU A 780 27.50 16.13 -30.30
C GLU A 780 26.45 15.03 -30.65
N HIS A 781 26.46 13.91 -29.93
CA HIS A 781 25.51 12.82 -30.07
C HIS A 781 24.43 12.98 -29.01
N ARG A 782 23.29 13.59 -29.39
CA ARG A 782 22.05 13.32 -28.65
C ARG A 782 21.87 11.80 -28.67
N TYR A 783 22.02 11.14 -27.53
CA TYR A 783 21.51 9.78 -27.32
C TYR A 783 19.98 9.87 -27.45
N ARG A 784 19.48 9.96 -28.69
CA ARG A 784 18.15 9.48 -29.01
C ARG A 784 18.14 8.06 -28.52
N SER A 785 17.10 7.69 -27.77
CA SER A 785 16.83 6.28 -27.55
C SER A 785 16.96 5.58 -28.91
N ASN A 786 17.55 4.38 -28.95
CA ASN A 786 17.73 3.64 -30.19
C ASN A 786 16.37 3.20 -30.82
N HIS A 787 15.24 3.71 -30.32
CA HIS A 787 13.91 3.54 -30.87
C HIS A 787 13.46 4.81 -31.63
N PRO A 788 13.10 4.72 -32.93
CA PRO A 788 12.74 5.89 -33.75
C PRO A 788 11.49 6.65 -33.25
N ASP A 789 10.61 5.95 -32.52
CA ASP A 789 9.33 6.49 -32.05
C ASP A 789 9.28 6.90 -30.58
N PHE A 790 10.31 6.61 -29.77
CA PHE A 790 10.33 6.96 -28.36
C PHE A 790 11.61 7.70 -28.01
N TYR A 791 11.50 8.78 -27.25
CA TYR A 791 12.67 9.41 -26.66
C TYR A 791 12.30 10.05 -25.33
N SER A 792 13.27 10.16 -24.43
CA SER A 792 13.08 10.86 -23.17
C SER A 792 13.98 12.08 -23.11
N GLU A 793 13.44 13.19 -22.62
CA GLU A 793 14.22 14.38 -22.30
C GLU A 793 14.33 14.54 -20.79
N THR A 794 15.55 14.66 -20.27
CA THR A 794 15.78 15.05 -18.88
C THR A 794 15.89 16.56 -18.79
N ASN A 795 15.07 17.15 -17.92
CA ASN A 795 14.96 18.59 -17.73
C ASN A 795 15.22 18.95 -16.28
N PHE A 796 16.15 19.86 -16.06
CA PHE A 796 16.42 20.40 -14.74
C PHE A 796 15.84 21.81 -14.58
N PHE A 797 15.29 22.06 -13.40
CA PHE A 797 14.79 23.37 -13.00
C PHE A 797 15.46 23.82 -11.71
N ALA A 798 15.88 25.09 -11.68
CA ALA A 798 16.47 25.71 -10.50
C ALA A 798 15.62 26.90 -10.04
N LEU A 799 15.52 27.09 -8.73
CA LEU A 799 14.95 28.29 -8.11
C LEU A 799 16.10 29.22 -7.70
N MET A 800 16.13 30.42 -8.29
CA MET A 800 17.19 31.43 -8.08
C MET A 800 16.59 32.79 -7.72
N ASP A 801 17.42 33.73 -7.26
CA ASP A 801 16.99 35.11 -7.06
C ASP A 801 16.94 35.90 -8.38
N LYS A 802 15.96 36.80 -8.53
CA LYS A 802 15.75 37.62 -9.73
C LYS A 802 16.86 38.66 -9.95
N SER A 803 17.66 38.97 -8.94
CA SER A 803 18.83 39.84 -9.09
C SER A 803 19.99 39.15 -9.81
N GLU A 804 20.06 37.81 -9.79
CA GLU A 804 21.10 37.01 -10.44
C GLU A 804 20.80 36.82 -11.94
N LYS A 805 20.85 37.91 -12.71
CA LYS A 805 20.66 37.91 -14.17
C LYS A 805 21.93 37.47 -14.92
N ASN A 806 21.91 37.44 -16.25
CA ASN A 806 23.04 37.00 -17.09
C ASN A 806 24.34 37.77 -16.84
N ASP A 807 24.25 39.04 -16.46
CA ASP A 807 25.35 39.95 -16.14
C ASP A 807 25.85 39.82 -14.69
N TYR A 808 25.26 38.91 -13.89
CA TYR A 808 25.68 38.66 -12.53
C TYR A 808 27.06 37.98 -12.51
N SER A 809 28.04 38.66 -11.92
CA SER A 809 29.44 38.22 -11.85
C SER A 809 29.76 37.35 -10.61
N GLY A 810 28.79 37.12 -9.73
CA GLY A 810 28.94 36.31 -8.52
C GLY A 810 28.49 34.86 -8.73
N GLU A 811 28.73 34.01 -7.73
CA GLU A 811 28.21 32.65 -7.73
C GLU A 811 26.69 32.66 -7.53
N ARG A 812 25.96 32.02 -8.46
CA ARG A 812 24.49 31.93 -8.43
C ARG A 812 24.02 31.02 -7.31
N LYS A 813 22.96 31.41 -6.61
CA LYS A 813 22.40 30.65 -5.48
C LYS A 813 21.21 29.81 -5.94
N ILE A 814 21.28 28.52 -5.63
CA ILE A 814 20.20 27.56 -5.90
C ILE A 814 19.42 27.32 -4.62
N TYR A 815 18.22 27.88 -4.53
CA TYR A 815 17.35 27.74 -3.37
C TYR A 815 16.56 26.42 -3.37
N ALA A 816 16.36 25.85 -4.55
CA ALA A 816 15.81 24.51 -4.77
C ALA A 816 16.07 24.09 -6.22
N ALA A 817 16.05 22.78 -6.45
CA ALA A 817 16.31 22.12 -7.70
C ALA A 817 15.29 21.00 -7.95
N MET A 818 14.98 20.72 -9.21
CA MET A 818 14.03 19.69 -9.58
C MET A 818 14.45 19.04 -10.89
N GLU A 819 14.36 17.73 -10.93
CA GLU A 819 14.55 16.91 -12.13
C GLU A 819 13.20 16.41 -12.63
N VAL A 820 12.94 16.64 -13.91
CA VAL A 820 11.75 16.18 -14.62
C VAL A 820 12.21 15.40 -15.84
N LYS A 821 11.69 14.19 -16.02
CA LYS A 821 11.85 13.43 -17.26
C LYS A 821 10.57 13.53 -18.06
N ILE A 822 10.66 13.82 -19.35
CA ILE A 822 9.52 13.77 -20.26
C ILE A 822 9.76 12.61 -21.20
N TYR A 823 8.89 11.61 -21.14
CA TYR A 823 8.87 10.49 -22.07
C TYR A 823 7.94 10.85 -23.21
N HIS A 824 8.47 10.87 -24.43
CA HIS A 824 7.72 11.15 -25.64
C HIS A 824 7.49 9.86 -26.40
N ASP A 825 6.23 9.60 -26.68
CA ASP A 825 5.76 8.61 -27.65
C ASP A 825 5.36 9.36 -28.92
N LEU A 826 6.26 9.37 -29.90
CA LEU A 826 6.06 10.04 -31.19
C LEU A 826 4.98 9.35 -32.02
N LYS A 827 4.79 8.04 -31.84
CA LYS A 827 3.80 7.22 -32.56
C LYS A 827 2.39 7.58 -32.11
N ASN A 828 2.15 7.60 -30.80
CA ASN A 828 0.84 7.89 -30.21
C ASN A 828 0.61 9.39 -29.95
N LYS A 829 1.60 10.24 -30.24
CA LYS A 829 1.61 11.67 -29.90
C LYS A 829 1.26 11.89 -28.42
N GLN A 830 1.76 11.00 -27.58
CA GLN A 830 1.58 11.05 -26.14
C GLN A 830 2.89 11.47 -25.47
N SER A 831 2.79 12.17 -24.35
CA SER A 831 3.96 12.47 -23.55
C SER A 831 3.64 12.35 -22.07
N GLU A 832 4.49 11.63 -21.33
CA GLU A 832 4.41 11.48 -19.89
C GLU A 832 5.49 12.32 -19.23
N LEU A 833 5.08 13.23 -18.35
CA LEU A 833 5.98 14.01 -17.52
C LEU A 833 6.15 13.30 -16.18
N HIS A 834 7.32 12.72 -15.97
CA HIS A 834 7.69 12.12 -14.70
C HIS A 834 8.48 13.12 -13.84
N VAL A 835 7.95 13.47 -12.68
CA VAL A 835 8.67 14.22 -11.64
C VAL A 835 9.53 13.23 -10.88
N ASN A 836 10.83 13.21 -11.21
CA ASN A 836 11.77 12.23 -10.68
C ASN A 836 12.25 12.64 -9.28
N TYR A 837 12.82 13.84 -9.16
CA TYR A 837 13.34 14.35 -7.89
C TYR A 837 13.03 15.83 -7.69
N ALA A 838 12.77 16.21 -6.44
CA ALA A 838 12.72 17.61 -6.01
C ALA A 838 13.58 17.78 -4.76
N LEU A 839 14.45 18.79 -4.79
CA LEU A 839 15.48 19.03 -3.79
C LEU A 839 15.40 20.50 -3.35
N ALA A 840 15.17 20.77 -2.07
CA ALA A 840 15.31 22.13 -1.55
C ALA A 840 16.79 22.43 -1.25
N HIS A 841 17.18 23.67 -0.98
CA HIS A 841 18.50 23.92 -0.39
C HIS A 841 18.49 23.46 1.09
N PRO A 842 19.54 22.82 1.63
CA PRO A 842 19.54 22.27 2.99
C PRO A 842 19.10 23.28 4.05
N TYR A 843 19.61 24.51 3.97
CA TYR A 843 19.23 25.57 4.90
C TYR A 843 17.77 25.98 4.81
N THR A 844 17.03 25.75 3.72
CA THR A 844 15.59 26.07 3.66
C THR A 844 14.73 25.11 4.47
N GLN A 845 15.31 23.98 4.92
CA GLN A 845 14.59 22.93 5.63
C GLN A 845 14.54 23.12 7.15
N LEU A 846 15.38 24.01 7.69
CA LEU A 846 15.55 24.23 9.13
C LEU A 846 14.51 25.20 9.69
N SER A 847 13.94 24.86 10.85
CA SER A 847 13.08 25.75 11.64
C SER A 847 13.85 26.93 12.25
N ASN A 848 13.12 27.95 12.73
CA ASN A 848 13.76 29.10 13.40
C ASN A 848 14.44 28.70 14.72
N GLU A 849 13.87 27.72 15.43
CA GLU A 849 14.44 27.18 16.67
C GLU A 849 15.75 26.44 16.38
N GLU A 850 15.76 25.54 15.40
CA GLU A 850 16.96 24.80 14.99
C GLU A 850 18.08 25.73 14.47
N ARG A 851 17.73 26.78 13.74
CA ARG A 851 18.71 27.81 13.33
C ARG A 851 19.34 28.53 14.52
N THR A 852 18.57 28.75 15.58
CA THR A 852 19.05 29.39 16.80
C THR A 852 19.95 28.43 17.58
N GLN A 853 19.58 27.15 17.66
CA GLN A 853 20.38 26.10 18.31
C GLN A 853 21.71 25.84 17.58
N LEU A 854 21.72 25.89 16.24
CA LEU A 854 22.92 25.74 15.42
C LEU A 854 23.91 26.90 15.54
N GLN A 855 23.50 28.05 16.08
CA GLN A 855 24.37 29.23 16.20
C GLN A 855 25.58 28.99 17.10
N ALA A 856 25.49 28.06 18.05
CA ALA A 856 26.59 27.72 18.95
C ALA A 856 27.57 26.68 18.38
N THR A 857 27.11 25.81 17.46
CA THR A 857 27.89 24.67 16.95
C THR A 857 28.38 24.86 15.51
N GLU A 858 27.66 25.64 14.69
CA GLU A 858 28.06 26.01 13.34
C GLU A 858 27.70 27.49 13.06
N PRO A 859 28.58 28.45 13.42
CA PRO A 859 28.31 29.89 13.30
C PRO A 859 27.96 30.31 11.87
N ASP A 860 28.59 29.69 10.88
CA ASP A 860 28.36 29.96 9.44
C ASP A 860 26.95 29.54 8.97
N VAL A 861 26.29 28.63 9.68
CA VAL A 861 24.90 28.21 9.40
C VAL A 861 23.90 29.24 9.92
N ALA A 862 24.18 29.85 11.08
CA ALA A 862 23.32 30.88 11.66
C ALA A 862 23.35 32.21 10.88
N ILE A 863 24.38 32.44 10.09
CA ILE A 863 24.54 33.63 9.23
C ILE A 863 23.77 33.47 7.88
N ASN A 864 23.41 32.24 7.49
CA ASN A 864 22.66 31.93 6.26
C ASN A 864 21.13 32.18 6.36
N ARG A 865 20.74 33.25 7.07
CA ARG A 865 19.34 33.66 7.24
C ARG A 865 18.66 34.03 5.92
N GLU A 866 19.44 34.28 4.89
CA GLU A 866 18.94 34.51 3.54
C GLU A 866 18.15 33.33 2.95
N TYR A 867 18.39 32.09 3.41
CA TYR A 867 17.68 30.86 2.99
C TYR A 867 16.43 30.56 3.83
N ASN A 868 15.99 31.45 4.71
CA ASN A 868 14.83 31.23 5.58
C ASN A 868 13.50 31.43 4.83
N PHE A 869 13.18 30.46 3.98
CA PHE A 869 11.99 30.43 3.14
C PHE A 869 11.08 29.25 3.48
N LYS A 870 9.78 29.42 3.31
CA LYS A 870 8.79 28.32 3.30
C LYS A 870 8.03 28.28 1.97
N GLY A 871 7.55 27.09 1.61
CA GLY A 871 6.81 26.87 0.36
C GLY A 871 7.68 26.72 -0.89
N VAL A 872 9.01 26.61 -0.72
CA VAL A 872 10.00 26.53 -1.80
C VAL A 872 9.75 25.33 -2.72
N GLY A 873 9.58 24.13 -2.15
CA GLY A 873 9.30 22.90 -2.90
C GLY A 873 8.03 23.00 -3.73
N LYS A 874 6.89 23.31 -3.09
CA LYS A 874 5.59 23.52 -3.78
C LYS A 874 5.69 24.57 -4.88
N PHE A 875 6.35 25.70 -4.62
CA PHE A 875 6.53 26.77 -5.61
C PHE A 875 7.35 26.27 -6.81
N LEU A 876 8.47 25.59 -6.57
CA LEU A 876 9.31 25.03 -7.62
C LEU A 876 8.53 24.01 -8.46
N THR A 877 7.90 23.02 -7.82
CA THR A 877 7.13 21.96 -8.50
C THR A 877 6.04 22.54 -9.39
N MET A 878 5.21 23.47 -8.90
CA MET A 878 4.15 24.07 -9.71
C MET A 878 4.69 24.85 -10.91
N LYS A 879 5.77 25.61 -10.72
CA LYS A 879 6.36 26.45 -11.77
C LYS A 879 7.12 25.63 -12.81
N ALA A 880 7.80 24.56 -12.38
CA ALA A 880 8.49 23.63 -13.24
C ALA A 880 7.49 22.86 -14.11
N ILE A 881 6.46 22.24 -13.52
CA ILE A 881 5.38 21.58 -14.27
C ILE A 881 4.76 22.55 -15.27
N LYS A 882 4.37 23.77 -14.85
CA LYS A 882 3.84 24.79 -15.78
C LYS A 882 4.80 25.10 -16.94
N LYS A 883 6.10 25.15 -16.69
CA LYS A 883 7.11 25.41 -17.73
C LYS A 883 7.24 24.22 -18.68
N SER A 884 7.22 22.99 -18.16
CA SER A 884 7.25 21.77 -18.97
C SER A 884 5.99 21.60 -19.83
N LEU A 885 4.83 22.06 -19.34
CA LEU A 885 3.58 22.09 -20.12
C LEU A 885 3.59 23.15 -21.24
N LYS A 886 4.53 24.11 -21.23
CA LYS A 886 4.51 25.23 -22.17
C LYS A 886 5.06 24.80 -23.54
N GLY A 887 4.18 24.66 -24.52
CA GLY A 887 4.55 24.35 -25.92
C GLY A 887 4.66 22.87 -26.22
N GLN A 888 4.30 22.00 -25.28
CA GLN A 888 4.26 20.55 -25.43
C GLN A 888 2.93 20.01 -24.89
N LYS A 889 2.38 18.97 -25.53
CA LYS A 889 1.17 18.28 -25.05
C LYS A 889 1.60 17.14 -24.12
N ILE A 890 1.40 17.31 -22.82
CA ILE A 890 1.63 16.27 -21.82
C ILE A 890 0.30 15.61 -21.49
N ASN A 891 0.24 14.29 -21.64
CA ASN A 891 -0.95 13.48 -21.44
C ASN A 891 -1.02 12.90 -20.03
N LYS A 892 0.12 12.73 -19.37
CA LYS A 892 0.19 12.10 -18.06
C LYS A 892 1.30 12.74 -17.23
N ILE A 893 1.08 12.91 -15.93
CA ILE A 893 2.09 13.26 -14.94
C ILE A 893 2.21 12.13 -13.95
N SER A 894 3.44 11.73 -13.62
CA SER A 894 3.71 10.73 -12.59
C SER A 894 4.84 11.18 -11.66
N THR A 895 4.87 10.63 -10.46
CA THR A 895 5.95 10.85 -9.48
C THR A 895 5.99 9.69 -8.50
N GLU A 896 7.18 9.31 -8.07
CA GLU A 896 7.35 8.36 -6.97
C GLU A 896 7.59 9.17 -5.70
N ALA A 897 6.66 9.08 -4.74
CA ALA A 897 6.82 9.79 -3.49
C ALA A 897 7.78 9.01 -2.59
N ILE A 898 9.02 9.50 -2.53
CA ILE A 898 10.05 8.95 -1.66
C ILE A 898 9.74 9.26 -0.18
N ASN A 899 8.86 10.24 0.12
CA ASN A 899 8.40 10.57 1.47
C ASN A 899 6.98 11.20 1.50
N ILE A 900 6.43 11.34 2.71
CA ILE A 900 5.09 11.89 3.01
C ILE A 900 4.87 13.31 2.46
N ARG A 901 5.89 14.17 2.40
CA ARG A 901 5.74 15.54 1.83
C ARG A 901 5.61 15.49 0.31
N SER A 902 6.36 14.62 -0.37
CA SER A 902 6.24 14.40 -1.82
C SER A 902 4.89 13.76 -2.16
N ALA A 903 4.42 12.83 -1.33
CA ALA A 903 3.09 12.24 -1.42
C ALA A 903 2.00 13.31 -1.27
N ALA A 904 2.07 14.13 -0.21
CA ALA A 904 1.14 15.23 0.00
C ALA A 904 1.17 16.26 -1.14
N ILE A 905 2.33 16.53 -1.76
CA ILE A 905 2.39 17.39 -2.96
C ILE A 905 1.68 16.72 -4.14
N ALA A 906 1.88 15.42 -4.37
CA ALA A 906 1.22 14.66 -5.43
C ALA A 906 -0.30 14.60 -5.23
N GLU A 907 -0.76 14.34 -4.00
CA GLU A 907 -2.17 14.36 -3.62
C GLU A 907 -2.79 15.76 -3.79
N ASN A 908 -2.08 16.82 -3.38
CA ASN A 908 -2.51 18.21 -3.61
C ASN A 908 -2.57 18.59 -5.10
N LEU A 909 -1.89 17.84 -5.97
CA LEU A 909 -2.00 17.96 -7.43
C LEU A 909 -3.16 17.14 -8.00
N GLY A 910 -3.92 16.47 -7.13
CA GLY A 910 -4.99 15.53 -7.49
C GLY A 910 -4.44 14.34 -8.27
N MET A 911 -3.22 13.91 -7.96
CA MET A 911 -2.64 12.67 -8.50
C MET A 911 -3.13 11.50 -7.65
N ARG A 912 -3.51 10.42 -8.32
CA ARG A 912 -3.94 9.18 -7.68
C ARG A 912 -2.72 8.36 -7.35
N ARG A 913 -2.69 7.83 -6.15
CA ARG A 913 -1.74 6.78 -5.83
C ARG A 913 -2.03 5.57 -6.70
N THR A 914 -1.04 5.13 -7.46
CA THR A 914 -1.08 3.86 -8.16
C THR A 914 -0.22 2.89 -7.38
N SER A 915 -0.76 1.69 -7.19
CA SER A 915 -0.10 0.53 -6.56
C SER A 915 1.39 0.46 -6.86
#